data_AF-A0AAE0U2U9-F1
#
_entry.id   AF-A0AAE0U2U9-F1
#
_cell.length_a   1.000
_cell.length_b   1.000
_cell.length_c   1.000
_cell.angle_alpha   90.00
_cell.angle_beta   90.00
_cell.angle_gamma   90.00
#
_symmetry.space_group_name_H-M   'P 1'
#
loop_
_entity.id
_entity.type
_entity.pdbx_description
1 polymer ?
#
loop_
_entity_poly.entity_id
_entity_poly.type
_entity_poly.pdbx_seq_one_letter_code
_entity_poly.pdbx_strand_id
1 'polypeptide(L)'
;MTKEAMASLAEKDPEFYKFLKENDPEALEFDENAEFSEIDELSGSEAEGEEPKKKKQKKDPKAAAADEDNGSELTQKMIAKWKAQIEETKSLRAARQVVIAFRCAAHLNEDDDEKPQRYTINNPDAFNDILVLALKHIPEVLQHHVPVKESAAGKTYVNTDTKKFKILSQLVKNYAASIIHLLGTLSDEPTLKLTISALEPLLPYLLSFRKLLKVLIRTVVAFWSQSASTEATRITAFLVARRLMVISDKGVRETVLKAVYQGLVQGCRLTNVNTVAGINIMKNSAAELWGLDQALGYTTAFGFIRQLAIHLRNSIVNNKNNAFRNVYNWQYVHSLDFWSCVLAEHCSPLKEAEAGKESQLKLLIYPLVQVTLGAMRLIPTALYFPLRFQLVRSLLRLSRATDTYIPLASILLEVLNSAEMKKPPKSSTLKPLDFATAYKAPKSYLRTRVYQDGLGEQVIELFSEYFVLWSRNIAFPEFSLPVVVALKRWLKDSRKKSSGNKNGKIGAQLALLVQKIEANAKFIEDKRNRVEFAPNNRSQVEAFLRDFEWEKTPLGAFVVGQRKLRAEKRKMMEEARKEDERKRKEEEEEERLGKQEDEEDDSEEEDHDDLAEDDDEEEEEEEGSDEEEEESDDE
;
A
#
# COMPACT_ATOMS: atom_id res chain seq x y z
N MET A 1 -9.38 5.88 -25.46
CA MET A 1 -9.00 5.34 -26.78
C MET A 1 -8.37 6.48 -27.56
N THR A 2 -7.24 6.26 -28.23
CA THR A 2 -6.57 7.31 -28.99
C THR A 2 -7.38 7.71 -30.23
N LYS A 3 -7.22 8.95 -30.73
CA LYS A 3 -7.90 9.43 -31.96
C LYS A 3 -7.68 8.51 -33.16
N GLU A 4 -6.53 7.84 -33.23
CA GLU A 4 -6.19 6.86 -34.26
C GLU A 4 -7.05 5.59 -34.19
N ALA A 5 -7.40 5.12 -33.00
CA ALA A 5 -8.27 3.96 -32.83
C ALA A 5 -9.72 4.27 -33.28
N MET A 6 -10.16 5.52 -33.13
CA MET A 6 -11.48 5.99 -33.56
C MET A 6 -11.58 6.14 -35.07
N ALA A 7 -10.52 6.65 -35.71
CA ALA A 7 -10.42 6.70 -37.16
C ALA A 7 -10.42 5.28 -37.78
N SER A 8 -9.68 4.35 -37.17
CA SER A 8 -9.66 2.95 -37.62
C SER A 8 -11.00 2.24 -37.41
N LEU A 9 -11.76 2.60 -36.38
CA LEU A 9 -13.10 2.04 -36.12
C LEU A 9 -14.12 2.53 -37.15
N ALA A 10 -14.06 3.82 -37.52
CA ALA A 10 -14.91 4.39 -38.57
C ALA A 10 -14.67 3.76 -39.95
N GLU A 11 -13.43 3.32 -40.22
CA GLU A 11 -13.05 2.71 -41.50
C GLU A 11 -13.35 1.20 -41.56
N LYS A 12 -13.20 0.49 -40.43
CA LYS A 12 -13.39 -0.97 -40.36
C LYS A 12 -14.83 -1.41 -40.09
N ASP A 13 -15.63 -0.61 -39.37
CA ASP A 13 -17.03 -0.93 -39.07
C ASP A 13 -17.91 0.35 -39.00
N PRO A 14 -18.35 0.84 -40.17
CA PRO A 14 -19.13 2.08 -40.26
C PRO A 14 -20.56 1.95 -39.70
N GLU A 15 -21.12 0.74 -39.62
CA GLU A 15 -22.43 0.51 -39.02
C GLU A 15 -22.36 0.61 -37.50
N PHE A 16 -21.32 0.03 -36.88
CA PHE A 16 -21.10 0.15 -35.45
C PHE A 16 -20.72 1.58 -35.02
N TYR A 17 -19.93 2.29 -35.83
CA TYR A 17 -19.61 3.69 -35.60
C TYR A 17 -20.87 4.59 -35.67
N LYS A 18 -21.77 4.36 -36.64
CA LYS A 18 -23.08 5.04 -36.68
C LYS A 18 -23.97 4.69 -35.50
N PHE A 19 -23.99 3.41 -35.10
CA PHE A 19 -24.75 2.96 -33.94
C PHE A 19 -24.27 3.63 -32.65
N LEU A 20 -22.95 3.75 -32.44
CA LEU A 20 -22.36 4.51 -31.33
C LEU A 20 -22.71 6.00 -31.40
N LYS A 21 -22.67 6.61 -32.59
CA LYS A 21 -23.03 8.02 -32.79
C LYS A 21 -24.50 8.33 -32.49
N GLU A 22 -25.40 7.41 -32.78
CA GLU A 22 -26.84 7.58 -32.56
C GLU A 22 -27.28 7.24 -31.14
N ASN A 23 -26.61 6.30 -30.46
CA ASN A 23 -27.06 5.79 -29.15
C ASN A 23 -26.21 6.23 -27.96
N ASP A 24 -24.93 6.57 -28.16
CA ASP A 24 -24.03 7.03 -27.09
C ASP A 24 -22.91 7.95 -27.63
N PRO A 25 -23.25 9.22 -27.97
CA PRO A 25 -22.30 10.15 -28.59
C PRO A 25 -21.13 10.55 -27.66
N GLU A 26 -21.28 10.45 -26.34
CA GLU A 26 -20.20 10.71 -25.36
C GLU A 26 -19.08 9.66 -25.44
N ALA A 27 -19.37 8.44 -25.91
CA ALA A 27 -18.34 7.42 -26.11
C ALA A 27 -17.37 7.75 -27.26
N LEU A 28 -17.75 8.69 -28.14
CA LEU A 28 -16.93 9.15 -29.28
C LEU A 28 -15.98 10.30 -28.92
N GLU A 29 -16.20 10.98 -27.80
CA GLU A 29 -15.39 12.12 -27.34
C GLU A 29 -14.34 11.64 -26.32
N PHE A 30 -13.28 11.00 -26.83
CA PHE A 30 -12.10 10.68 -26.04
C PHE A 30 -11.02 11.74 -26.28
N ASP A 31 -11.05 12.80 -25.48
CA ASP A 31 -9.95 13.75 -25.38
C ASP A 31 -9.33 13.64 -23.98
N GLU A 32 -8.10 13.14 -23.92
CA GLU A 32 -7.36 12.94 -22.66
C GLU A 32 -7.00 14.28 -21.98
N ASN A 33 -7.21 15.42 -22.66
CA ASN A 33 -6.96 16.77 -22.13
C ASN A 33 -8.21 17.67 -22.03
N ALA A 34 -9.41 17.21 -22.40
CA ALA A 34 -10.63 18.04 -22.33
C ALA A 34 -11.31 18.08 -20.94
N GLU A 35 -10.93 17.21 -19.99
CA GLU A 35 -11.57 17.22 -18.65
C GLU A 35 -11.25 18.45 -17.78
N PHE A 36 -10.34 19.34 -18.24
CA PHE A 36 -10.02 20.61 -17.56
C PHE A 36 -10.46 21.86 -18.32
N SER A 37 -10.75 21.79 -19.62
CA SER A 37 -11.17 22.97 -20.42
C SER A 37 -12.65 23.33 -20.25
N GLU A 38 -13.52 22.35 -19.99
CA GLU A 38 -14.97 22.57 -19.80
C GLU A 38 -15.33 23.34 -18.50
N ILE A 39 -14.36 23.63 -17.64
CA ILE A 39 -14.55 24.42 -16.40
C ILE A 39 -14.34 25.92 -16.67
N ASP A 40 -13.76 26.30 -17.81
CA ASP A 40 -13.36 27.68 -18.11
C ASP A 40 -14.36 28.47 -18.97
N GLU A 41 -15.19 27.80 -19.78
CA GLU A 41 -16.16 28.45 -20.68
C GLU A 41 -17.42 29.00 -19.97
N LEU A 42 -17.66 28.65 -18.71
CA LEU A 42 -18.83 29.12 -17.94
C LEU A 42 -18.57 30.37 -17.06
N SER A 43 -17.39 31.00 -17.20
CA SER A 43 -17.08 32.27 -16.53
C SER A 43 -17.28 33.52 -17.41
N GLY A 44 -17.72 33.36 -18.66
CA GLY A 44 -17.73 34.43 -19.65
C GLY A 44 -19.03 34.58 -20.43
N SER A 45 -20.18 34.78 -19.76
CA SER A 45 -21.34 35.48 -20.35
C SER A 45 -22.48 35.59 -19.35
N GLU A 46 -22.88 36.83 -19.05
CA GLU A 46 -24.29 37.27 -19.01
C GLU A 46 -24.37 38.70 -18.42
N ALA A 47 -24.53 39.68 -19.30
CA ALA A 47 -25.21 40.93 -18.96
C ALA A 47 -25.75 41.60 -20.24
N GLU A 48 -26.91 41.17 -20.73
CA GLU A 48 -27.83 42.05 -21.46
C GLU A 48 -29.30 41.72 -21.11
N GLY A 49 -30.11 42.78 -20.90
CA GLY A 49 -31.54 42.66 -20.62
C GLY A 49 -32.22 43.91 -20.02
N GLU A 50 -32.25 45.01 -20.81
CA GLU A 50 -33.24 46.11 -20.94
C GLU A 50 -34.19 46.54 -19.78
N GLU A 51 -34.04 47.79 -19.29
CA GLU A 51 -34.93 48.99 -19.42
C GLU A 51 -36.05 49.14 -18.33
N PRO A 52 -36.57 50.36 -17.97
CA PRO A 52 -36.70 51.54 -18.83
C PRO A 52 -36.37 52.94 -18.25
N LYS A 53 -36.32 53.87 -19.22
CA LYS A 53 -36.09 55.33 -19.22
C LYS A 53 -36.86 56.16 -18.18
N LYS A 54 -36.22 57.20 -17.62
CA LYS A 54 -36.60 58.64 -17.81
C LYS A 54 -35.65 59.68 -17.14
N LYS A 55 -35.28 60.65 -17.99
CA LYS A 55 -35.02 62.11 -17.80
C LYS A 55 -33.70 62.64 -17.16
N LYS A 56 -32.81 63.04 -18.08
CA LYS A 56 -31.92 64.22 -18.15
C LYS A 56 -31.93 65.22 -16.97
N GLN A 57 -30.74 65.50 -16.43
CA GLN A 57 -30.20 66.87 -16.38
C GLN A 57 -28.65 66.85 -16.37
N LYS A 58 -28.06 67.66 -17.24
CA LYS A 58 -26.61 67.89 -17.44
C LYS A 58 -26.00 68.68 -16.27
N LYS A 59 -24.79 68.30 -15.83
CA LYS A 59 -23.63 69.20 -15.70
C LYS A 59 -22.30 68.41 -15.54
N ASP A 60 -21.41 68.73 -16.49
CA ASP A 60 -20.00 68.44 -16.79
C ASP A 60 -19.00 67.81 -15.79
N PRO A 61 -17.85 67.29 -16.30
CA PRO A 61 -17.14 66.12 -15.80
C PRO A 61 -15.81 66.45 -15.09
N LYS A 62 -15.41 65.60 -14.14
CA LYS A 62 -13.99 65.33 -13.78
C LYS A 62 -13.87 64.11 -12.85
N ALA A 63 -12.81 63.33 -13.06
CA ALA A 63 -12.45 62.03 -12.45
C ALA A 63 -13.25 60.84 -13.03
N ALA A 64 -12.98 60.40 -14.26
CA ALA A 64 -11.81 59.61 -14.68
C ALA A 64 -11.62 58.32 -13.84
N ALA A 65 -12.05 57.22 -14.46
CA ALA A 65 -11.54 55.85 -14.39
C ALA A 65 -11.29 55.25 -13.00
N ALA A 66 -12.22 54.41 -12.57
CA ALA A 66 -11.86 53.27 -11.73
C ALA A 66 -11.05 52.32 -12.62
N ASP A 67 -9.73 52.34 -12.43
CA ASP A 67 -8.79 51.42 -13.07
C ASP A 67 -9.16 49.96 -12.75
N GLU A 68 -9.17 49.17 -13.81
CA GLU A 68 -8.91 47.73 -13.78
C GLU A 68 -7.48 47.52 -13.28
N ASP A 69 -7.31 47.35 -11.97
CA ASP A 69 -6.00 47.06 -11.37
C ASP A 69 -5.69 45.57 -11.51
N ASN A 70 -4.98 45.23 -12.58
CA ASN A 70 -4.33 43.94 -12.78
C ASN A 70 -3.12 43.86 -11.83
N GLY A 71 -3.17 42.94 -10.86
CA GLY A 71 -2.01 42.52 -10.06
C GLY A 71 -1.82 43.23 -8.72
N SER A 72 -2.75 43.07 -7.77
CA SER A 72 -2.53 43.56 -6.39
C SER A 72 -1.55 42.64 -5.63
N GLU A 73 -0.47 43.19 -5.09
CA GLU A 73 0.50 42.45 -4.27
C GLU A 73 -0.13 41.96 -2.95
N LEU A 74 0.07 40.67 -2.62
CA LEU A 74 -0.45 40.08 -1.38
C LEU A 74 0.40 40.49 -0.18
N THR A 75 -0.13 41.38 0.66
CA THR A 75 0.57 41.86 1.88
C THR A 75 0.07 41.18 3.16
N GLN A 76 0.96 40.97 4.14
CA GLN A 76 0.59 40.41 5.46
C GLN A 76 -0.52 41.20 6.17
N LYS A 77 -0.59 42.52 5.97
CA LYS A 77 -1.66 43.36 6.53
C LYS A 77 -3.03 43.00 5.96
N MET A 78 -3.12 42.65 4.67
CA MET A 78 -4.36 42.15 4.07
C MET A 78 -4.76 40.80 4.67
N ILE A 79 -3.81 39.89 4.84
CA ILE A 79 -4.03 38.56 5.42
C ILE A 79 -4.52 38.68 6.88
N ALA A 80 -3.87 39.52 7.69
CA ALA A 80 -4.27 39.78 9.08
C ALA A 80 -5.68 40.37 9.18
N LYS A 81 -6.05 41.28 8.25
CA LYS A 81 -7.41 41.83 8.16
C LYS A 81 -8.43 40.74 7.82
N TRP A 82 -8.13 39.86 6.86
CA TRP A 82 -9.01 38.75 6.52
C TRP A 82 -9.12 37.75 7.67
N LYS A 83 -8.02 37.47 8.39
CA LYS A 83 -8.02 36.63 9.59
C LYS A 83 -8.96 37.16 10.65
N ALA A 84 -8.84 38.44 11.03
CA ALA A 84 -9.75 39.06 12.01
C ALA A 84 -11.22 38.97 11.55
N GLN A 85 -11.50 39.25 10.28
CA GLN A 85 -12.86 39.15 9.73
C GLN A 85 -13.42 37.72 9.74
N ILE A 86 -12.58 36.71 9.54
CA ILE A 86 -12.96 35.30 9.59
C ILE A 86 -13.15 34.83 11.04
N GLU A 87 -12.30 35.25 11.97
CA GLU A 87 -12.38 34.87 13.38
C GLU A 87 -13.59 35.52 14.08
N GLU A 88 -13.78 36.82 13.92
CA GLU A 88 -14.83 37.58 14.62
C GLU A 88 -16.22 37.41 14.01
N THR A 89 -16.32 37.47 12.67
CA THR A 89 -17.63 37.56 11.97
C THR A 89 -17.92 36.37 11.05
N LYS A 90 -16.97 35.42 10.93
CA LYS A 90 -17.03 34.30 9.97
C LYS A 90 -17.40 34.81 8.56
N SER A 91 -16.81 35.92 8.11
CA SER A 91 -17.22 36.62 6.89
C SER A 91 -17.01 35.79 5.61
N LEU A 92 -18.08 35.60 4.82
CA LEU A 92 -18.02 34.93 3.51
C LEU A 92 -17.23 35.72 2.46
N ARG A 93 -17.23 37.06 2.57
CA ARG A 93 -16.48 37.91 1.64
C ARG A 93 -14.98 37.75 1.86
N ALA A 94 -14.54 37.71 3.12
CA ALA A 94 -13.16 37.44 3.47
C ALA A 94 -12.74 36.03 3.05
N ALA A 95 -13.58 35.01 3.32
CA ALA A 95 -13.31 33.64 2.90
C ALA A 95 -13.13 33.48 1.38
N ARG A 96 -13.94 34.19 0.57
CA ARG A 96 -13.75 34.22 -0.89
C ARG A 96 -12.40 34.77 -1.31
N GLN A 97 -11.97 35.89 -0.71
CA GLN A 97 -10.66 36.48 -1.03
C GLN A 97 -9.52 35.56 -0.59
N VAL A 98 -9.63 34.93 0.58
CA VAL A 98 -8.66 33.94 1.07
C VAL A 98 -8.56 32.75 0.14
N VAL A 99 -9.67 32.19 -0.36
CA VAL A 99 -9.63 31.06 -1.32
C VAL A 99 -8.98 31.46 -2.64
N ILE A 100 -9.22 32.68 -3.14
CA ILE A 100 -8.59 33.19 -4.35
C ILE A 100 -7.08 33.37 -4.14
N ALA A 101 -6.67 34.00 -3.05
CA ALA A 101 -5.26 34.17 -2.71
C ALA A 101 -4.56 32.82 -2.47
N PHE A 102 -5.25 31.85 -1.84
CA PHE A 102 -4.77 30.48 -1.66
C PHE A 102 -4.60 29.75 -2.99
N ARG A 103 -5.49 29.97 -3.97
CA ARG A 103 -5.31 29.43 -5.33
C ARG A 103 -4.05 30.01 -5.96
N CYS A 104 -3.84 31.33 -5.91
CA CYS A 104 -2.61 31.94 -6.41
C CYS A 104 -1.36 31.36 -5.72
N ALA A 105 -1.43 31.13 -4.40
CA ALA A 105 -0.35 30.48 -3.66
C ALA A 105 -0.09 29.04 -4.13
N ALA A 106 -1.14 28.24 -4.37
CA ALA A 106 -0.98 26.87 -4.84
C ALA A 106 -0.31 26.78 -6.23
N HIS A 107 -0.58 27.75 -7.10
CA HIS A 107 -0.05 27.86 -8.47
C HIS A 107 1.16 28.82 -8.58
N LEU A 108 1.86 29.12 -7.48
CA LEU A 108 2.95 30.10 -7.50
C LEU A 108 4.13 29.68 -8.39
N ASN A 109 4.31 28.36 -8.59
CA ASN A 109 5.43 27.78 -9.33
C ASN A 109 5.08 27.40 -10.78
N GLU A 110 3.88 27.76 -11.26
CA GLU A 110 3.44 27.49 -12.63
C GLU A 110 3.42 28.81 -13.40
N ASP A 111 4.29 28.91 -14.40
CA ASP A 111 4.30 30.02 -15.37
C ASP A 111 3.12 29.84 -16.34
N ASP A 112 1.92 30.18 -15.86
CA ASP A 112 0.71 30.13 -16.66
C ASP A 112 0.54 31.46 -17.41
N ASP A 113 1.29 31.61 -18.52
CA ASP A 113 1.28 32.79 -19.40
C ASP A 113 -0.11 33.07 -20.01
N GLU A 114 -1.03 32.11 -19.97
CA GLU A 114 -2.37 32.23 -20.54
C GLU A 114 -3.39 32.90 -19.62
N LYS A 115 -3.13 33.05 -18.30
CA LYS A 115 -4.07 33.68 -17.34
C LYS A 115 -3.38 34.53 -16.26
N PRO A 116 -3.57 35.86 -16.25
CA PRO A 116 -3.01 36.71 -15.21
C PRO A 116 -3.59 36.33 -13.83
N GLN A 117 -2.72 35.95 -12.91
CA GLN A 117 -3.10 35.67 -11.52
C GLN A 117 -3.59 36.96 -10.84
N ARG A 118 -4.64 36.85 -10.02
CA ARG A 118 -5.26 38.01 -9.36
C ARG A 118 -4.40 38.62 -8.25
N TYR A 119 -3.52 37.83 -7.64
CA TYR A 119 -2.60 38.24 -6.58
C TYR A 119 -1.19 37.78 -6.90
N THR A 120 -0.21 38.65 -6.73
CA THR A 120 1.22 38.32 -6.81
C THR A 120 1.77 38.14 -5.40
N ILE A 121 2.52 37.05 -5.16
CA ILE A 121 3.07 36.69 -3.85
C ILE A 121 4.60 36.73 -3.93
N ASN A 122 5.19 37.83 -3.45
CA ASN A 122 6.64 38.02 -3.45
C ASN A 122 7.30 37.67 -2.09
N ASN A 123 6.50 37.56 -1.03
CA ASN A 123 7.01 37.38 0.34
C ASN A 123 6.72 35.95 0.86
N PRO A 124 7.77 35.18 1.25
CA PRO A 124 7.61 33.84 1.84
C PRO A 124 6.75 33.78 3.10
N ASP A 125 6.79 34.81 3.95
CA ASP A 125 5.95 34.86 5.15
C ASP A 125 4.48 35.05 4.80
N ALA A 126 4.20 35.88 3.79
CA ALA A 126 2.84 36.08 3.30
C ALA A 126 2.28 34.79 2.67
N PHE A 127 3.13 33.99 2.02
CA PHE A 127 2.78 32.65 1.51
C PHE A 127 2.40 31.68 2.64
N ASN A 128 3.22 31.59 3.70
CA ASN A 128 2.92 30.71 4.82
C ASN A 128 1.65 31.15 5.57
N ASP A 129 1.50 32.47 5.81
CA ASP A 129 0.34 33.03 6.50
C ASP A 129 -0.96 32.74 5.74
N ILE A 130 -0.98 32.88 4.40
CA ILE A 130 -2.19 32.58 3.61
C ILE A 130 -2.50 31.08 3.57
N LEU A 131 -1.48 30.22 3.47
CA LEU A 131 -1.64 28.76 3.53
C LEU A 131 -2.28 28.34 4.85
N VAL A 132 -1.70 28.76 5.97
CA VAL A 132 -2.19 28.40 7.31
C VAL A 132 -3.58 28.97 7.57
N LEU A 133 -3.83 30.23 7.17
CA LEU A 133 -5.14 30.86 7.29
C LEU A 133 -6.21 30.08 6.51
N ALA A 134 -5.92 29.73 5.26
CA ALA A 134 -6.84 29.02 4.39
C ALA A 134 -7.14 27.62 4.92
N LEU A 135 -6.10 26.81 5.19
CA LEU A 135 -6.22 25.41 5.62
C LEU A 135 -6.95 25.26 6.97
N LYS A 136 -6.79 26.21 7.90
CA LYS A 136 -7.43 26.13 9.22
C LYS A 136 -8.83 26.72 9.25
N HIS A 137 -9.02 27.92 8.70
CA HIS A 137 -10.23 28.69 8.99
C HIS A 137 -11.31 28.61 7.91
N ILE A 138 -10.99 28.25 6.66
CA ILE A 138 -12.01 28.07 5.62
C ILE A 138 -12.99 26.96 5.98
N PRO A 139 -12.56 25.78 6.47
CA PRO A 139 -13.49 24.76 6.95
C PRO A 139 -14.43 25.24 8.05
N GLU A 140 -13.95 26.06 8.99
CA GLU A 140 -14.78 26.63 10.07
C GLU A 140 -15.86 27.59 9.53
N VAL A 141 -15.52 28.41 8.55
CA VAL A 141 -16.47 29.32 7.90
C VAL A 141 -17.54 28.53 7.17
N LEU A 142 -17.16 27.48 6.44
CA LEU A 142 -18.11 26.59 5.77
C LEU A 142 -19.07 25.94 6.78
N GLN A 143 -18.55 25.43 7.90
CA GLN A 143 -19.35 24.82 8.96
C GLN A 143 -20.35 25.81 9.59
N HIS A 144 -19.97 27.07 9.77
CA HIS A 144 -20.85 28.09 10.32
C HIS A 144 -22.01 28.46 9.36
N HIS A 145 -21.73 28.63 8.06
CA HIS A 145 -22.74 29.07 7.08
C HIS A 145 -23.58 27.95 6.49
N VAL A 146 -22.99 26.76 6.36
CA VAL A 146 -23.62 25.56 5.83
C VAL A 146 -23.23 24.39 6.75
N PRO A 147 -23.91 24.22 7.90
CA PRO A 147 -23.54 23.20 8.85
C PRO A 147 -23.78 21.80 8.29
N VAL A 148 -22.81 20.92 8.51
CA VAL A 148 -22.97 19.47 8.29
C VAL A 148 -24.03 18.96 9.27
N LYS A 149 -25.04 18.28 8.74
CA LYS A 149 -26.14 17.69 9.53
C LYS A 149 -26.00 16.18 9.54
N GLU A 150 -26.57 15.55 10.57
CA GLU A 150 -26.70 14.10 10.64
C GLU A 150 -28.18 13.72 10.48
N SER A 151 -28.43 12.76 9.59
CA SER A 151 -29.73 12.12 9.47
C SER A 151 -30.03 11.31 10.73
N ALA A 152 -31.31 11.02 11.00
CA ALA A 152 -31.73 10.10 12.07
C ALA A 152 -31.08 8.70 11.94
N ALA A 153 -30.63 8.33 10.74
CA ALA A 153 -29.87 7.11 10.47
C ALA A 153 -28.34 7.24 10.68
N GLY A 154 -27.86 8.34 11.28
CA GLY A 154 -26.44 8.60 11.51
C GLY A 154 -25.62 8.97 10.26
N LYS A 155 -26.29 9.22 9.13
CA LYS A 155 -25.61 9.63 7.88
C LYS A 155 -25.36 11.13 7.89
N THR A 156 -24.10 11.54 7.82
CA THR A 156 -23.71 12.94 7.64
C THR A 156 -24.05 13.42 6.24
N TYR A 157 -24.72 14.55 6.12
CA TYR A 157 -25.05 15.17 4.84
C TYR A 157 -25.02 16.68 4.93
N VAL A 158 -24.87 17.32 3.77
CA VAL A 158 -24.94 18.77 3.61
C VAL A 158 -26.21 19.08 2.80
N ASN A 159 -26.97 20.10 3.20
CA ASN A 159 -28.15 20.50 2.45
C ASN A 159 -27.76 21.28 1.18
N THR A 160 -27.70 20.56 0.07
CA THR A 160 -27.29 21.06 -1.25
C THR A 160 -28.35 21.93 -1.94
N ASP A 161 -29.61 21.87 -1.52
CA ASP A 161 -30.72 22.55 -2.19
C ASP A 161 -30.84 24.03 -1.80
N THR A 162 -30.10 24.46 -0.78
CA THR A 162 -30.15 25.84 -0.31
C THR A 162 -29.49 26.80 -1.31
N LYS A 163 -30.09 27.99 -1.51
CA LYS A 163 -29.49 29.07 -2.30
C LYS A 163 -28.08 29.43 -1.81
N LYS A 164 -27.84 29.33 -0.49
CA LYS A 164 -26.52 29.55 0.13
C LYS A 164 -25.49 28.52 -0.33
N PHE A 165 -25.84 27.22 -0.38
CA PHE A 165 -24.92 26.20 -0.87
C PHE A 165 -24.62 26.37 -2.36
N LYS A 166 -25.61 26.69 -3.20
CA LYS A 166 -25.36 26.96 -4.64
C LYS A 166 -24.37 28.11 -4.88
N ILE A 167 -24.37 29.10 -3.99
CA ILE A 167 -23.43 30.24 -4.05
C ILE A 167 -22.04 29.86 -3.52
N LEU A 168 -21.96 28.90 -2.60
CA LEU A 168 -20.72 28.44 -1.97
C LEU A 168 -20.11 27.22 -2.65
N SER A 169 -20.87 26.50 -3.47
CA SER A 169 -20.44 25.26 -4.13
C SER A 169 -19.25 25.51 -5.03
N GLN A 170 -19.23 26.63 -5.75
CA GLN A 170 -18.09 26.98 -6.60
C GLN A 170 -16.84 27.30 -5.77
N LEU A 171 -17.01 27.99 -4.63
CA LEU A 171 -15.91 28.26 -3.71
C LEU A 171 -15.33 26.95 -3.16
N VAL A 172 -16.19 26.01 -2.74
CA VAL A 172 -15.76 24.71 -2.21
C VAL A 172 -15.04 23.89 -3.28
N LYS A 173 -15.55 23.86 -4.52
CA LYS A 173 -14.89 23.19 -5.64
C LYS A 173 -13.50 23.75 -5.90
N ASN A 174 -13.40 25.07 -6.06
CA ASN A 174 -12.13 25.74 -6.33
C ASN A 174 -11.14 25.52 -5.19
N TYR A 175 -11.60 25.65 -3.94
CA TYR A 175 -10.76 25.43 -2.77
C TYR A 175 -10.22 24.00 -2.70
N ALA A 176 -11.08 22.99 -2.90
CA ALA A 176 -10.66 21.60 -2.91
C ALA A 176 -9.72 21.28 -4.09
N ALA A 177 -9.96 21.84 -5.27
CA ALA A 177 -9.07 21.71 -6.42
C ALA A 177 -7.68 22.32 -6.12
N SER A 178 -7.62 23.50 -5.51
CA SER A 178 -6.36 24.13 -5.09
C SER A 178 -5.63 23.32 -4.02
N ILE A 179 -6.34 22.67 -3.08
CA ILE A 179 -5.69 21.76 -2.12
C ILE A 179 -5.08 20.55 -2.85
N ILE A 180 -5.82 19.94 -3.78
CA ILE A 180 -5.33 18.78 -4.54
C ILE A 180 -4.08 19.14 -5.34
N HIS A 181 -4.09 20.31 -5.98
CA HIS A 181 -2.96 20.83 -6.74
C HIS A 181 -1.76 21.11 -5.83
N LEU A 182 -1.97 21.84 -4.74
CA LEU A 182 -0.93 22.12 -3.74
C LEU A 182 -0.28 20.84 -3.19
N LEU A 183 -1.08 19.79 -2.92
CA LEU A 183 -0.52 18.51 -2.49
C LEU A 183 0.49 17.94 -3.49
N GLY A 184 0.29 18.15 -4.80
CA GLY A 184 1.21 17.70 -5.84
C GLY A 184 2.57 18.42 -5.85
N THR A 185 2.65 19.62 -5.28
CA THR A 185 3.86 20.47 -5.30
C THR A 185 4.60 20.50 -3.96
N LEU A 186 3.97 20.03 -2.88
CA LEU A 186 4.55 20.05 -1.53
C LEU A 186 5.52 18.87 -1.28
N SER A 187 6.68 19.20 -0.68
CA SER A 187 7.68 18.23 -0.20
C SER A 187 7.83 18.21 1.34
N ASP A 188 7.46 19.30 2.02
CA ASP A 188 7.55 19.44 3.48
C ASP A 188 6.50 18.58 4.22
N GLU A 189 6.95 17.72 5.13
CA GLU A 189 6.09 16.76 5.85
C GLU A 189 5.03 17.43 6.76
N PRO A 190 5.37 18.37 7.66
CA PRO A 190 4.39 19.11 8.45
C PRO A 190 3.29 19.77 7.63
N THR A 191 3.66 20.40 6.51
CA THR A 191 2.73 21.10 5.63
C THR A 191 1.88 20.12 4.82
N LEU A 192 2.45 19.00 4.35
CA LEU A 192 1.70 17.91 3.74
C LEU A 192 0.64 17.36 4.70
N LYS A 193 1.04 17.08 5.95
CA LYS A 193 0.12 16.60 6.98
C LYS A 193 -1.01 17.60 7.26
N LEU A 194 -0.69 18.88 7.41
CA LEU A 194 -1.68 19.94 7.62
C LEU A 194 -2.65 20.04 6.44
N THR A 195 -2.13 19.99 5.22
CA THR A 195 -2.90 20.10 3.97
C THR A 195 -3.83 18.91 3.78
N ILE A 196 -3.36 17.68 4.01
CA ILE A 196 -4.21 16.47 3.96
C ILE A 196 -5.28 16.51 5.07
N SER A 197 -4.92 16.95 6.28
CA SER A 197 -5.87 17.06 7.39
C SER A 197 -7.00 18.05 7.10
N ALA A 198 -6.72 19.13 6.36
CA ALA A 198 -7.72 20.10 5.96
C ALA A 198 -8.79 19.52 5.01
N LEU A 199 -8.53 18.39 4.34
CA LEU A 199 -9.52 17.72 3.49
C LEU A 199 -10.64 17.05 4.29
N GLU A 200 -10.37 16.54 5.50
CA GLU A 200 -11.34 15.79 6.31
C GLU A 200 -12.66 16.56 6.57
N PRO A 201 -12.64 17.82 7.06
CA PRO A 201 -13.87 18.59 7.28
C PRO A 201 -14.57 18.98 5.97
N LEU A 202 -13.88 18.95 4.83
CA LEU A 202 -14.45 19.30 3.52
C LEU A 202 -15.24 18.16 2.88
N LEU A 203 -14.94 16.90 3.24
CA LEU A 203 -15.51 15.71 2.59
C LEU A 203 -17.05 15.72 2.50
N PRO A 204 -17.82 16.11 3.53
CA PRO A 204 -19.29 16.14 3.45
C PRO A 204 -19.82 17.08 2.35
N TYR A 205 -19.09 18.16 2.06
CA TYR A 205 -19.44 19.12 1.02
C TYR A 205 -19.09 18.64 -0.39
N LEU A 206 -18.14 17.70 -0.49
CA LEU A 206 -17.63 17.17 -1.77
C LEU A 206 -18.39 15.95 -2.28
N LEU A 207 -19.29 15.36 -1.47
CA LEU A 207 -20.05 14.16 -1.85
C LEU A 207 -20.91 14.34 -3.11
N SER A 208 -21.37 15.57 -3.39
CA SER A 208 -22.12 15.88 -4.62
C SER A 208 -21.24 16.01 -5.87
N PHE A 209 -19.92 16.18 -5.72
CA PHE A 209 -18.99 16.45 -6.84
C PHE A 209 -18.19 15.20 -7.19
N ARG A 210 -18.83 14.22 -7.85
CA ARG A 210 -18.26 12.89 -8.13
C ARG A 210 -16.91 12.91 -8.87
N LYS A 211 -16.77 13.75 -9.91
CA LYS A 211 -15.51 13.87 -10.68
C LYS A 211 -14.36 14.33 -9.78
N LEU A 212 -14.55 15.48 -9.10
CA LEU A 212 -13.57 16.03 -8.15
C LEU A 212 -13.23 15.06 -7.01
N LEU A 213 -14.26 14.39 -6.46
CA LEU A 213 -14.07 13.42 -5.39
C LEU A 213 -13.23 12.21 -5.84
N LYS A 214 -13.39 11.75 -7.08
CA LYS A 214 -12.57 10.67 -7.65
C LYS A 214 -11.10 11.07 -7.78
N VAL A 215 -10.82 12.32 -8.16
CA VAL A 215 -9.45 12.87 -8.20
C VAL A 215 -8.89 12.94 -6.77
N LEU A 216 -9.63 13.52 -5.83
CA LEU A 216 -9.24 13.59 -4.42
C LEU A 216 -8.88 12.21 -3.85
N ILE A 217 -9.73 11.20 -4.07
CA ILE A 217 -9.49 9.83 -3.60
C ILE A 217 -8.17 9.30 -4.13
N ARG A 218 -7.89 9.48 -5.43
CA ARG A 218 -6.62 9.03 -6.03
C ARG A 218 -5.42 9.76 -5.43
N THR A 219 -5.50 11.07 -5.28
CA THR A 219 -4.43 11.89 -4.67
C THR A 219 -4.14 11.44 -3.24
N VAL A 220 -5.17 11.31 -2.40
CA VAL A 220 -5.00 10.86 -1.00
C VAL A 220 -4.43 9.45 -0.93
N VAL A 221 -4.91 8.53 -1.77
CA VAL A 221 -4.38 7.16 -1.84
C VAL A 221 -2.92 7.13 -2.33
N ALA A 222 -2.51 8.04 -3.20
CA ALA A 222 -1.12 8.16 -3.63
C ALA A 222 -0.19 8.47 -2.44
N PHE A 223 -0.51 9.48 -1.61
CA PHE A 223 0.25 9.76 -0.38
C PHE A 223 0.21 8.63 0.65
N TRP A 224 -0.91 7.91 0.72
CA TRP A 224 -0.99 6.74 1.59
C TRP A 224 -0.09 5.58 1.13
N SER A 225 0.09 5.42 -0.19
CA SER A 225 0.79 4.28 -0.78
C SER A 225 2.24 4.53 -1.18
N GLN A 226 2.63 5.76 -1.47
CA GLN A 226 3.96 6.16 -1.93
C GLN A 226 5.06 5.76 -0.94
N SER A 227 6.14 5.13 -1.41
CA SER A 227 7.22 4.62 -0.55
C SER A 227 7.94 5.71 0.25
N ALA A 228 8.06 6.92 -0.32
CA ALA A 228 8.71 8.06 0.32
C ALA A 228 7.89 8.67 1.47
N SER A 229 6.60 8.38 1.57
CA SER A 229 5.74 8.97 2.59
C SER A 229 6.01 8.38 3.97
N THR A 230 6.14 9.28 4.95
CA THR A 230 6.32 8.94 6.36
C THR A 230 5.09 8.25 6.94
N GLU A 231 5.27 7.56 8.08
CA GLU A 231 4.16 6.89 8.77
C GLU A 231 3.04 7.86 9.15
N ALA A 232 3.38 9.06 9.62
CA ALA A 232 2.42 10.09 9.99
C ALA A 232 1.58 10.57 8.78
N THR A 233 2.23 10.75 7.63
CA THR A 233 1.55 11.14 6.39
C THR A 233 0.59 10.06 5.92
N ARG A 234 1.01 8.79 5.93
CA ARG A 234 0.16 7.65 5.57
C ARG A 234 -1.05 7.53 6.48
N ILE A 235 -0.87 7.65 7.79
CA ILE A 235 -1.98 7.58 8.75
C ILE A 235 -2.98 8.71 8.47
N THR A 236 -2.50 9.93 8.26
CA THR A 236 -3.36 11.09 7.98
C THR A 236 -4.15 10.90 6.69
N ALA A 237 -3.50 10.45 5.61
CA ALA A 237 -4.16 10.13 4.34
C ALA A 237 -5.19 8.99 4.50
N PHE A 238 -4.86 7.96 5.28
CA PHE A 238 -5.78 6.86 5.57
C PHE A 238 -7.03 7.33 6.31
N LEU A 239 -6.90 8.24 7.28
CA LEU A 239 -8.04 8.78 8.02
C LEU A 239 -9.04 9.51 7.11
N VAL A 240 -8.54 10.26 6.12
CA VAL A 240 -9.38 10.89 5.09
C VAL A 240 -10.14 9.83 4.26
N ALA A 241 -9.45 8.78 3.80
CA ALA A 241 -10.08 7.69 3.05
C ALA A 241 -11.11 6.91 3.90
N ARG A 242 -10.79 6.64 5.18
CA ARG A 242 -11.70 6.00 6.14
C ARG A 242 -12.93 6.86 6.40
N ARG A 243 -12.76 8.18 6.56
CA ARG A 243 -13.87 9.11 6.73
C ARG A 243 -14.81 9.08 5.53
N LEU A 244 -14.28 9.06 4.30
CA LEU A 244 -15.07 8.88 3.08
C LEU A 244 -15.87 7.58 3.08
N MET A 245 -15.29 6.46 3.52
CA MET A 245 -16.01 5.19 3.62
C MET A 245 -17.23 5.26 4.56
N VAL A 246 -17.11 6.01 5.67
CA VAL A 246 -18.19 6.15 6.65
C VAL A 246 -19.34 7.01 6.10
N ILE A 247 -19.03 8.17 5.52
CA ILE A 247 -20.03 9.19 5.20
C ILE A 247 -20.70 9.02 3.84
N SER A 248 -20.04 8.33 2.90
CA SER A 248 -20.46 8.32 1.50
C SER A 248 -21.46 7.19 1.18
N ASP A 249 -22.09 7.25 0.00
CA ASP A 249 -22.93 6.18 -0.54
C ASP A 249 -22.12 5.03 -1.16
N LYS A 250 -22.82 3.95 -1.51
CA LYS A 250 -22.22 2.71 -2.03
C LYS A 250 -21.28 2.94 -3.23
N GLY A 251 -21.60 3.85 -4.15
CA GLY A 251 -20.79 4.09 -5.35
C GLY A 251 -19.44 4.76 -5.04
N VAL A 252 -19.42 5.73 -4.12
CA VAL A 252 -18.17 6.34 -3.65
C VAL A 252 -17.36 5.33 -2.85
N ARG A 253 -18.00 4.59 -1.93
CA ARG A 253 -17.33 3.56 -1.13
C ARG A 253 -16.61 2.55 -2.01
N GLU A 254 -17.26 2.08 -3.07
CA GLU A 254 -16.65 1.16 -4.02
C GLU A 254 -15.44 1.77 -4.73
N THR A 255 -15.53 3.05 -5.09
CA THR A 255 -14.41 3.80 -5.70
C THR A 255 -13.23 3.91 -4.74
N VAL A 256 -13.49 4.20 -3.46
CA VAL A 256 -12.44 4.26 -2.42
C VAL A 256 -11.78 2.89 -2.24
N LEU A 257 -12.55 1.81 -2.08
CA LEU A 257 -11.99 0.46 -1.93
C LEU A 257 -11.14 0.05 -3.14
N LYS A 258 -11.59 0.36 -4.36
CA LYS A 258 -10.83 0.10 -5.59
C LYS A 258 -9.52 0.89 -5.62
N ALA A 259 -9.57 2.19 -5.33
CA ALA A 259 -8.39 3.04 -5.31
C ALA A 259 -7.39 2.56 -4.24
N VAL A 260 -7.85 2.30 -3.01
CA VAL A 260 -7.01 1.82 -1.91
C VAL A 260 -6.34 0.50 -2.26
N TYR A 261 -7.05 -0.47 -2.85
CA TYR A 261 -6.43 -1.73 -3.26
C TYR A 261 -5.39 -1.52 -4.37
N GLN A 262 -5.67 -0.69 -5.38
CA GLN A 262 -4.72 -0.35 -6.44
C GLN A 262 -3.46 0.35 -5.88
N GLY A 263 -3.64 1.32 -4.98
CA GLY A 263 -2.55 2.00 -4.28
C GLY A 263 -1.70 1.03 -3.48
N LEU A 264 -2.32 0.09 -2.75
CA LEU A 264 -1.59 -0.95 -2.02
C LEU A 264 -0.72 -1.81 -2.94
N VAL A 265 -1.31 -2.29 -4.03
CA VAL A 265 -0.62 -3.13 -5.03
C VAL A 265 0.55 -2.37 -5.66
N GLN A 266 0.39 -1.07 -5.96
CA GLN A 266 1.45 -0.22 -6.49
C GLN A 266 2.54 0.06 -5.45
N GLY A 267 2.16 0.40 -4.22
CA GLY A 267 3.09 0.69 -3.12
C GLY A 267 3.90 -0.53 -2.67
N CYS A 268 3.41 -1.75 -2.94
CA CYS A 268 4.11 -3.00 -2.63
C CYS A 268 5.15 -3.41 -3.69
N ARG A 269 5.27 -2.71 -4.83
CA ARG A 269 6.17 -3.09 -5.93
C ARG A 269 7.63 -3.19 -5.47
N LEU A 270 8.08 -2.25 -4.64
CA LEU A 270 9.42 -2.26 -4.04
C LEU A 270 9.31 -2.59 -2.55
N THR A 271 9.54 -3.86 -2.23
CA THR A 271 9.64 -4.32 -0.84
C THR A 271 11.09 -4.48 -0.47
N ASN A 272 11.55 -3.67 0.46
CA ASN A 272 12.86 -3.75 1.06
C ASN A 272 12.72 -3.41 2.55
N VAL A 273 13.86 -3.38 3.21
CA VAL A 273 13.99 -3.15 4.64
C VAL A 273 13.42 -1.80 5.08
N ASN A 274 13.50 -0.77 4.24
CA ASN A 274 13.01 0.58 4.56
C ASN A 274 11.51 0.71 4.29
N THR A 275 10.98 -0.01 3.28
CA THR A 275 9.58 0.08 2.89
C THR A 275 8.66 -0.91 3.61
N VAL A 276 9.19 -1.99 4.18
CA VAL A 276 8.37 -3.08 4.77
C VAL A 276 7.49 -2.61 5.94
N ALA A 277 7.96 -1.67 6.75
CA ALA A 277 7.18 -1.10 7.86
C ALA A 277 5.96 -0.34 7.33
N GLY A 278 6.16 0.57 6.38
CA GLY A 278 5.09 1.29 5.69
C GLY A 278 4.10 0.37 4.98
N ILE A 279 4.59 -0.70 4.33
CA ILE A 279 3.73 -1.72 3.70
C ILE A 279 2.86 -2.44 4.74
N ASN A 280 3.38 -2.74 5.92
CA ASN A 280 2.59 -3.36 6.98
C ASN A 280 1.53 -2.39 7.54
N ILE A 281 1.84 -1.10 7.70
CA ILE A 281 0.86 -0.07 8.07
C ILE A 281 -0.25 -0.02 7.03
N MET A 282 0.09 0.04 5.74
CA MET A 282 -0.90 0.01 4.65
C MET A 282 -1.82 -1.21 4.74
N LYS A 283 -1.27 -2.42 4.86
CA LYS A 283 -2.09 -3.64 4.92
C LYS A 283 -3.03 -3.64 6.11
N ASN A 284 -2.54 -3.26 7.29
CA ASN A 284 -3.34 -3.27 8.51
C ASN A 284 -4.42 -2.18 8.48
N SER A 285 -4.09 -0.96 8.05
CA SER A 285 -5.05 0.14 7.99
C SER A 285 -6.11 -0.13 6.92
N ALA A 286 -5.71 -0.50 5.70
CA ALA A 286 -6.68 -0.78 4.63
C ALA A 286 -7.59 -1.96 4.96
N ALA A 287 -7.14 -2.94 5.75
CA ALA A 287 -7.96 -4.09 6.11
C ALA A 287 -9.25 -3.68 6.83
N GLU A 288 -9.23 -2.63 7.64
CA GLU A 288 -10.40 -2.13 8.36
C GLU A 288 -11.55 -1.70 7.42
N LEU A 289 -11.22 -1.17 6.22
CA LEU A 289 -12.21 -0.58 5.32
C LEU A 289 -13.22 -1.60 4.79
N TRP A 290 -12.79 -2.85 4.59
CA TRP A 290 -13.64 -3.93 4.08
C TRP A 290 -14.66 -4.44 5.11
N GLY A 291 -14.50 -4.08 6.39
CA GLY A 291 -15.46 -4.42 7.44
C GLY A 291 -16.61 -3.42 7.62
N LEU A 292 -16.46 -2.19 7.10
CA LEU A 292 -17.42 -1.09 7.30
C LEU A 292 -18.76 -1.34 6.59
N ASP A 293 -18.73 -1.99 5.43
CA ASP A 293 -19.91 -2.41 4.67
C ASP A 293 -19.70 -3.85 4.20
N GLN A 294 -20.26 -4.80 4.93
CA GLN A 294 -20.01 -6.24 4.72
C GLN A 294 -20.42 -6.74 3.33
N ALA A 295 -21.52 -6.21 2.76
CA ALA A 295 -21.98 -6.63 1.44
C ALA A 295 -21.07 -6.10 0.33
N LEU A 296 -20.69 -4.82 0.41
CA LEU A 296 -19.74 -4.24 -0.53
C LEU A 296 -18.33 -4.83 -0.35
N GLY A 297 -17.92 -5.05 0.89
CA GLY A 297 -16.66 -5.70 1.25
C GLY A 297 -16.56 -7.08 0.62
N TYR A 298 -17.59 -7.93 0.78
CA TYR A 298 -17.62 -9.25 0.16
C TYR A 298 -17.51 -9.20 -1.38
N THR A 299 -18.36 -8.39 -2.02
CA THR A 299 -18.40 -8.32 -3.50
C THR A 299 -17.09 -7.83 -4.10
N THR A 300 -16.46 -6.81 -3.50
CA THR A 300 -15.16 -6.30 -3.95
C THR A 300 -14.02 -7.26 -3.64
N ALA A 301 -13.95 -7.83 -2.43
CA ALA A 301 -12.94 -8.80 -2.05
C ALA A 301 -12.98 -10.05 -2.92
N PHE A 302 -14.17 -10.59 -3.19
CA PHE A 302 -14.36 -11.71 -4.11
C PHE A 302 -13.81 -11.38 -5.50
N GLY A 303 -14.11 -10.20 -6.04
CA GLY A 303 -13.62 -9.76 -7.35
C GLY A 303 -12.09 -9.76 -7.43
N PHE A 304 -11.42 -9.18 -6.43
CA PHE A 304 -9.96 -9.11 -6.39
C PHE A 304 -9.29 -10.47 -6.14
N ILE A 305 -9.80 -11.30 -5.22
CA ILE A 305 -9.28 -12.66 -4.99
C ILE A 305 -9.47 -13.51 -6.25
N ARG A 306 -10.61 -13.38 -6.94
CA ARG A 306 -10.85 -14.05 -8.22
C ARG A 306 -9.84 -13.61 -9.28
N GLN A 307 -9.47 -12.33 -9.36
CA GLN A 307 -8.43 -11.86 -10.28
C GLN A 307 -7.08 -12.52 -9.98
N LEU A 308 -6.68 -12.61 -8.70
CA LEU A 308 -5.46 -13.33 -8.30
C LEU A 308 -5.49 -14.80 -8.72
N ALA A 309 -6.66 -15.45 -8.60
CA ALA A 309 -6.85 -16.83 -9.06
C ALA A 309 -6.73 -16.97 -10.58
N ILE A 310 -7.27 -16.01 -11.34
CA ILE A 310 -7.17 -15.99 -12.81
C ILE A 310 -5.71 -15.79 -13.23
N HIS A 311 -4.98 -14.86 -12.62
CA HIS A 311 -3.55 -14.68 -12.89
C HIS A 311 -2.77 -15.96 -12.66
N LEU A 312 -3.01 -16.64 -11.53
CA LEU A 312 -2.38 -17.92 -11.24
C LEU A 312 -2.71 -19.00 -12.27
N ARG A 313 -4.00 -19.16 -12.61
CA ARG A 313 -4.45 -20.12 -13.61
C ARG A 313 -3.79 -19.85 -14.96
N ASN A 314 -3.73 -18.60 -15.39
CA ASN A 314 -3.11 -18.21 -16.66
C ASN A 314 -1.61 -18.53 -16.66
N SER A 315 -0.90 -18.32 -15.55
CA SER A 315 0.51 -18.70 -15.43
C SER A 315 0.73 -20.23 -15.44
N ILE A 316 -0.26 -21.01 -15.00
CA ILE A 316 -0.21 -22.49 -15.06
C ILE A 316 -0.51 -23.00 -16.48
N VAL A 317 -1.57 -22.49 -17.11
CA VAL A 317 -2.06 -22.98 -18.41
C VAL A 317 -1.20 -22.46 -19.56
N ASN A 318 -0.82 -21.18 -19.54
CA ASN A 318 -0.05 -20.51 -20.58
C ASN A 318 1.38 -20.27 -20.12
N ASN A 319 2.15 -21.33 -19.90
CA ASN A 319 3.53 -21.26 -19.38
C ASN A 319 4.58 -20.77 -20.41
N LYS A 320 4.17 -20.00 -21.42
CA LYS A 320 5.07 -19.33 -22.37
C LYS A 320 5.42 -17.92 -21.85
N ASN A 321 6.51 -17.34 -22.33
CA ASN A 321 6.88 -15.93 -22.10
C ASN A 321 7.07 -15.54 -20.61
N ASN A 322 7.62 -16.42 -19.77
CA ASN A 322 7.82 -16.13 -18.34
C ASN A 322 6.53 -15.71 -17.60
N ALA A 323 5.35 -16.24 -18.00
CA ALA A 323 4.06 -15.89 -17.40
C ALA A 323 3.98 -16.07 -15.87
N PHE A 324 4.85 -16.90 -15.28
CA PHE A 324 4.99 -17.04 -13.83
C PHE A 324 5.39 -15.74 -13.13
N ARG A 325 6.07 -14.80 -13.81
CA ARG A 325 6.48 -13.50 -13.25
C ARG A 325 5.30 -12.64 -12.83
N ASN A 326 4.11 -12.86 -13.40
CA ASN A 326 2.87 -12.20 -12.99
C ASN A 326 2.39 -12.63 -11.59
N VAL A 327 2.84 -13.80 -11.11
CA VAL A 327 2.51 -14.37 -9.80
C VAL A 327 3.70 -14.24 -8.84
N TYR A 328 4.93 -14.45 -9.34
CA TYR A 328 6.14 -14.48 -8.53
C TYR A 328 6.78 -13.08 -8.48
N ASN A 329 6.08 -12.15 -7.85
CA ASN A 329 6.52 -10.79 -7.59
C ASN A 329 5.93 -10.28 -6.26
N TRP A 330 6.46 -9.17 -5.75
CA TRP A 330 5.99 -8.61 -4.46
C TRP A 330 4.55 -8.16 -4.46
N GLN A 331 4.04 -7.64 -5.57
CA GLN A 331 2.67 -7.14 -5.67
C GLN A 331 1.67 -8.27 -5.45
N TYR A 332 1.89 -9.43 -6.09
CA TYR A 332 1.05 -10.61 -5.93
C TYR A 332 1.17 -11.23 -4.54
N VAL A 333 2.40 -11.36 -4.01
CA VAL A 333 2.63 -11.88 -2.65
C VAL A 333 1.95 -11.00 -1.59
N HIS A 334 2.11 -9.68 -1.68
CA HIS A 334 1.47 -8.75 -0.76
C HIS A 334 -0.05 -8.67 -0.97
N SER A 335 -0.57 -8.92 -2.16
CA SER A 335 -2.01 -9.03 -2.39
C SER A 335 -2.61 -10.21 -1.61
N LEU A 336 -1.99 -11.39 -1.69
CA LEU A 336 -2.43 -12.56 -0.91
C LEU A 336 -2.27 -12.32 0.60
N ASP A 337 -1.16 -11.71 1.02
CA ASP A 337 -0.93 -11.33 2.42
C ASP A 337 -1.97 -10.33 2.92
N PHE A 338 -2.31 -9.31 2.13
CA PHE A 338 -3.34 -8.34 2.44
C PHE A 338 -4.71 -8.99 2.65
N TRP A 339 -5.15 -9.86 1.74
CA TRP A 339 -6.42 -10.57 1.90
C TRP A 339 -6.42 -11.47 3.13
N SER A 340 -5.27 -12.04 3.51
CA SER A 340 -5.17 -12.76 4.79
C SER A 340 -5.35 -11.85 6.01
N CYS A 341 -4.89 -10.58 5.95
CA CYS A 341 -5.15 -9.59 7.00
C CYS A 341 -6.63 -9.23 7.06
N VAL A 342 -7.27 -8.94 5.91
CA VAL A 342 -8.70 -8.61 5.84
C VAL A 342 -9.55 -9.71 6.46
N LEU A 343 -9.31 -10.96 6.07
CA LEU A 343 -10.08 -12.09 6.58
C LEU A 343 -9.77 -12.38 8.06
N ALA A 344 -8.52 -12.24 8.49
CA ALA A 344 -8.16 -12.39 9.90
C ALA A 344 -8.83 -11.33 10.80
N GLU A 345 -8.91 -10.09 10.32
CA GLU A 345 -9.54 -8.98 11.05
C GLU A 345 -11.06 -9.19 11.20
N HIS A 346 -11.74 -9.58 10.11
CA HIS A 346 -13.21 -9.57 10.07
C HIS A 346 -13.89 -10.93 10.26
N CYS A 347 -13.15 -12.04 10.24
CA CYS A 347 -13.70 -13.40 10.36
C CYS A 347 -13.25 -14.10 11.65
N SER A 348 -12.82 -13.34 12.67
CA SER A 348 -12.46 -13.91 13.96
C SER A 348 -13.71 -14.28 14.77
N PRO A 349 -13.67 -15.34 15.60
CA PRO A 349 -14.79 -15.72 16.45
C PRO A 349 -15.25 -14.60 17.38
N LEU A 350 -14.32 -13.75 17.83
CA LEU A 350 -14.64 -12.57 18.65
C LEU A 350 -15.48 -11.55 17.88
N LYS A 351 -15.13 -11.27 16.62
CA LYS A 351 -15.87 -10.34 15.76
C LYS A 351 -17.25 -10.88 15.37
N GLU A 352 -17.35 -12.18 15.14
CA GLU A 352 -18.63 -12.86 14.90
C GLU A 352 -19.53 -12.77 16.14
N ALA A 353 -18.96 -12.93 17.34
CA ALA A 353 -19.68 -12.76 18.61
C ALA A 353 -20.13 -11.31 18.85
N GLU A 354 -19.27 -10.32 18.57
CA GLU A 354 -19.61 -8.89 18.65
C GLU A 354 -20.74 -8.51 17.69
N ALA A 355 -20.72 -9.03 16.46
CA ALA A 355 -21.71 -8.73 15.43
C ALA A 355 -23.01 -9.54 15.55
N GLY A 356 -23.01 -10.62 16.35
CA GLY A 356 -24.12 -11.56 16.48
C GLY A 356 -24.46 -12.34 15.21
N LYS A 357 -23.59 -12.28 14.20
CA LYS A 357 -23.75 -12.96 12.90
C LYS A 357 -22.40 -13.27 12.27
N GLU A 358 -22.38 -14.34 11.49
CA GLU A 358 -21.19 -14.75 10.75
C GLU A 358 -20.87 -13.75 9.63
N SER A 359 -19.58 -13.46 9.45
CA SER A 359 -19.13 -12.52 8.43
C SER A 359 -19.29 -13.13 7.04
N GLN A 360 -19.85 -12.36 6.08
CA GLN A 360 -19.95 -12.81 4.68
C GLN A 360 -18.56 -13.08 4.07
N LEU A 361 -17.53 -12.39 4.58
CA LEU A 361 -16.14 -12.56 4.16
C LEU A 361 -15.59 -13.95 4.48
N LYS A 362 -16.17 -14.68 5.44
CA LYS A 362 -15.73 -16.03 5.82
C LYS A 362 -15.77 -17.02 4.64
N LEU A 363 -16.72 -16.84 3.73
CA LEU A 363 -16.83 -17.62 2.49
C LEU A 363 -15.59 -17.52 1.59
N LEU A 364 -14.78 -16.46 1.75
CA LEU A 364 -13.57 -16.22 0.98
C LEU A 364 -12.32 -16.89 1.56
N ILE A 365 -12.39 -17.45 2.77
CA ILE A 365 -11.27 -18.17 3.40
C ILE A 365 -10.81 -19.32 2.50
N TYR A 366 -11.72 -20.21 2.09
CA TYR A 366 -11.37 -21.35 1.26
C TYR A 366 -10.78 -20.94 -0.10
N PRO A 367 -11.41 -20.05 -0.90
CA PRO A 367 -10.81 -19.53 -2.12
C PRO A 367 -9.41 -18.94 -1.92
N LEU A 368 -9.20 -18.09 -0.92
CA LEU A 368 -7.90 -17.48 -0.66
C LEU A 368 -6.84 -18.53 -0.32
N VAL A 369 -7.19 -19.51 0.53
CA VAL A 369 -6.30 -20.62 0.89
C VAL A 369 -5.90 -21.40 -0.37
N GLN A 370 -6.85 -21.75 -1.23
CA GLN A 370 -6.55 -22.51 -2.46
C GLN A 370 -5.65 -21.73 -3.42
N VAL A 371 -5.92 -20.44 -3.65
CA VAL A 371 -5.07 -19.59 -4.50
C VAL A 371 -3.66 -19.48 -3.92
N THR A 372 -3.55 -19.30 -2.60
CA THR A 372 -2.26 -19.16 -1.93
C THR A 372 -1.44 -20.45 -1.99
N LEU A 373 -2.08 -21.60 -1.74
CA LEU A 373 -1.46 -22.93 -1.86
C LEU A 373 -1.03 -23.24 -3.31
N GLY A 374 -1.85 -22.86 -4.29
CA GLY A 374 -1.51 -22.98 -5.70
C GLY A 374 -0.31 -22.10 -6.08
N ALA A 375 -0.27 -20.85 -5.60
CA ALA A 375 0.83 -19.94 -5.83
C ALA A 375 2.16 -20.49 -5.28
N MET A 376 2.18 -21.09 -4.08
CA MET A 376 3.40 -21.71 -3.54
C MET A 376 3.98 -22.84 -4.41
N ARG A 377 3.12 -23.51 -5.20
CA ARG A 377 3.45 -24.70 -5.99
C ARG A 377 3.68 -24.42 -7.47
N LEU A 378 3.54 -23.18 -7.93
CA LEU A 378 3.68 -22.82 -9.34
C LEU A 378 5.07 -23.19 -9.91
N ILE A 379 6.14 -22.79 -9.23
CA ILE A 379 7.52 -23.22 -9.54
C ILE A 379 8.15 -23.84 -8.29
N PRO A 380 8.38 -25.17 -8.28
CA PRO A 380 8.96 -25.88 -7.15
C PRO A 380 10.48 -25.87 -7.13
N THR A 381 11.08 -24.67 -7.15
CA THR A 381 12.54 -24.49 -7.01
C THR A 381 12.91 -23.86 -5.67
N ALA A 382 14.10 -24.19 -5.17
CA ALA A 382 14.62 -23.64 -3.92
C ALA A 382 14.85 -22.13 -3.96
N LEU A 383 14.93 -21.51 -5.16
CA LEU A 383 15.04 -20.06 -5.29
C LEU A 383 13.83 -19.32 -4.69
N TYR A 384 12.63 -19.93 -4.71
CA TYR A 384 11.40 -19.30 -4.24
C TYR A 384 10.92 -19.82 -2.89
N PHE A 385 11.78 -20.50 -2.12
CA PHE A 385 11.47 -20.82 -0.72
C PHE A 385 11.18 -19.58 0.13
N PRO A 386 11.86 -18.43 -0.04
CA PRO A 386 11.48 -17.21 0.67
C PRO A 386 10.01 -16.80 0.42
N LEU A 387 9.56 -16.80 -0.84
CA LEU A 387 8.15 -16.56 -1.20
C LEU A 387 7.21 -17.56 -0.52
N ARG A 388 7.54 -18.86 -0.53
CA ARG A 388 6.72 -19.87 0.16
C ARG A 388 6.57 -19.56 1.64
N PHE A 389 7.65 -19.17 2.32
CA PHE A 389 7.59 -18.83 3.74
C PHE A 389 6.74 -17.60 4.01
N GLN A 390 6.78 -16.58 3.15
CA GLN A 390 5.90 -15.41 3.27
C GLN A 390 4.43 -15.83 3.19
N LEU A 391 4.08 -16.62 2.17
CA LEU A 391 2.71 -17.10 1.99
C LEU A 391 2.28 -18.04 3.13
N VAL A 392 3.18 -18.86 3.69
CA VAL A 392 2.88 -19.73 4.85
C VAL A 392 2.56 -18.86 6.07
N ARG A 393 3.27 -17.75 6.29
CA ARG A 393 2.95 -16.81 7.37
C ARG A 393 1.56 -16.17 7.20
N SER A 394 1.20 -15.79 5.98
CA SER A 394 -0.14 -15.27 5.68
C SER A 394 -1.23 -16.31 6.01
N LEU A 395 -1.03 -17.59 5.64
CA LEU A 395 -1.95 -18.66 5.98
C LEU A 395 -1.97 -19.01 7.47
N LEU A 396 -0.83 -18.94 8.16
CA LEU A 396 -0.77 -19.12 9.62
C LEU A 396 -1.52 -18.00 10.37
N ARG A 397 -1.43 -16.75 9.90
CA ARG A 397 -2.23 -15.62 10.44
C ARG A 397 -3.71 -15.93 10.30
N LEU A 398 -4.14 -16.35 9.12
CA LEU A 398 -5.53 -16.69 8.85
C LEU A 398 -6.01 -17.85 9.73
N SER A 399 -5.22 -18.93 9.82
CA SER A 399 -5.53 -20.09 10.65
C SER A 399 -5.66 -19.71 12.13
N ARG A 400 -4.76 -18.86 12.64
CA ARG A 400 -4.80 -18.36 14.02
C ARG A 400 -6.03 -17.51 14.31
N ALA A 401 -6.39 -16.61 13.40
CA ALA A 401 -7.44 -15.63 13.64
C ALA A 401 -8.85 -16.23 13.50
N THR A 402 -9.01 -17.21 12.62
CA THR A 402 -10.33 -17.77 12.24
C THR A 402 -10.59 -19.18 12.78
N ASP A 403 -9.64 -19.74 13.55
CA ASP A 403 -9.62 -21.13 14.01
C ASP A 403 -9.82 -22.16 12.88
N THR A 404 -9.53 -21.77 11.63
CA THR A 404 -9.65 -22.66 10.47
C THR A 404 -8.38 -23.48 10.30
N TYR A 405 -8.55 -24.80 10.18
CA TYR A 405 -7.45 -25.71 9.90
C TYR A 405 -6.96 -25.57 8.45
N ILE A 406 -5.64 -25.32 8.28
CA ILE A 406 -4.98 -25.25 6.98
C ILE A 406 -3.78 -26.20 6.99
N PRO A 407 -3.69 -27.19 6.08
CA PRO A 407 -2.63 -28.21 6.11
C PRO A 407 -1.30 -27.67 5.55
N LEU A 408 -0.48 -27.04 6.40
CA LEU A 408 0.78 -26.39 5.99
C LEU A 408 2.03 -27.28 6.17
N ALA A 409 1.92 -28.36 6.94
CA ALA A 409 3.06 -29.21 7.27
C ALA A 409 3.74 -29.84 6.04
N SER A 410 2.96 -30.28 5.05
CA SER A 410 3.49 -30.90 3.83
C SER A 410 4.43 -29.96 3.06
N ILE A 411 4.06 -28.68 2.97
CA ILE A 411 4.83 -27.65 2.25
C ILE A 411 6.17 -27.39 2.95
N LEU A 412 6.20 -27.40 4.28
CA LEU A 412 7.43 -27.27 5.05
C LEU A 412 8.31 -28.52 4.94
N LEU A 413 7.71 -29.72 4.89
CA LEU A 413 8.43 -30.97 4.66
C LEU A 413 9.03 -31.03 3.24
N GLU A 414 8.37 -30.46 2.22
CA GLU A 414 8.92 -30.36 0.87
C GLU A 414 10.26 -29.59 0.84
N VAL A 415 10.37 -28.51 1.63
CA VAL A 415 11.61 -27.73 1.75
C VAL A 415 12.76 -28.58 2.33
N LEU A 416 12.50 -29.32 3.42
CA LEU A 416 13.50 -30.23 3.99
C LEU A 416 13.91 -31.34 3.02
N ASN A 417 12.97 -31.79 2.19
CA ASN A 417 13.20 -32.85 1.22
C ASN A 417 13.82 -32.38 -0.11
N SER A 418 14.12 -31.08 -0.24
CA SER A 418 14.74 -30.53 -1.44
C SER A 418 16.19 -31.00 -1.61
N ALA A 419 16.72 -30.87 -2.83
CA ALA A 419 18.11 -31.24 -3.12
C ALA A 419 19.11 -30.41 -2.31
N GLU A 420 18.78 -29.14 -2.06
CA GLU A 420 19.56 -28.17 -1.30
C GLU A 420 19.63 -28.53 0.18
N MET A 421 18.57 -29.12 0.73
CA MET A 421 18.50 -29.52 2.15
C MET A 421 18.90 -30.98 2.39
N LYS A 422 19.06 -31.80 1.34
CA LYS A 422 19.57 -33.17 1.45
C LYS A 422 21.09 -33.26 1.35
N LYS A 423 21.73 -32.37 0.59
CA LYS A 423 23.19 -32.36 0.36
C LYS A 423 23.94 -31.53 1.42
N PRO A 424 25.24 -31.80 1.65
CA PRO A 424 26.05 -31.00 2.55
C PRO A 424 26.23 -29.56 2.05
N PRO A 425 26.25 -28.56 2.96
CA PRO A 425 26.43 -27.18 2.57
C PRO A 425 27.85 -26.91 2.08
N LYS A 426 27.97 -26.03 1.09
CA LYS A 426 29.24 -25.40 0.69
C LYS A 426 29.55 -24.23 1.63
N SER A 427 30.82 -24.02 1.95
CA SER A 427 31.26 -22.81 2.66
C SER A 427 30.97 -21.57 1.81
N SER A 428 30.69 -20.44 2.45
CA SER A 428 30.39 -19.18 1.79
C SER A 428 30.63 -18.01 2.75
N THR A 429 31.13 -16.91 2.20
CA THR A 429 31.30 -15.61 2.86
C THR A 429 30.14 -14.64 2.59
N LEU A 430 29.07 -15.10 1.91
CA LEU A 430 27.90 -14.28 1.62
C LEU A 430 27.22 -13.79 2.90
N LYS A 431 26.72 -12.56 2.85
CA LYS A 431 25.88 -12.01 3.93
C LYS A 431 24.61 -12.87 4.12
N PRO A 432 24.06 -12.98 5.34
CA PRO A 432 22.78 -13.68 5.55
C PRO A 432 21.65 -13.10 4.70
N LEU A 433 20.90 -13.98 4.03
CA LEU A 433 19.71 -13.57 3.27
C LEU A 433 18.60 -13.13 4.23
N ASP A 434 18.06 -11.93 4.03
CA ASP A 434 16.88 -11.48 4.76
C ASP A 434 15.60 -12.08 4.14
N PHE A 435 15.08 -13.12 4.78
CA PHE A 435 13.83 -13.77 4.37
C PHE A 435 12.59 -12.88 4.57
N ALA A 436 12.67 -11.79 5.35
CA ALA A 436 11.55 -10.88 5.56
C ALA A 436 11.30 -9.99 4.34
N THR A 437 12.37 -9.64 3.61
CA THR A 437 12.33 -8.73 2.45
C THR A 437 12.83 -9.38 1.16
N ALA A 438 13.01 -10.70 1.14
CA ALA A 438 13.27 -11.46 -0.08
C ALA A 438 12.09 -12.40 -0.40
N TYR A 439 11.59 -12.33 -1.64
CA TYR A 439 10.69 -13.35 -2.18
C TYR A 439 11.44 -14.39 -3.03
N LYS A 440 12.62 -14.04 -3.53
CA LYS A 440 13.49 -14.89 -4.34
C LYS A 440 14.93 -14.80 -3.81
N ALA A 441 15.57 -15.95 -3.65
CA ALA A 441 16.99 -16.04 -3.34
C ALA A 441 17.82 -15.94 -4.64
N PRO A 442 18.98 -15.25 -4.63
CA PRO A 442 19.92 -15.30 -5.74
C PRO A 442 20.49 -16.71 -5.93
N LYS A 443 20.86 -17.08 -7.17
CA LYS A 443 21.41 -18.42 -7.47
C LYS A 443 22.68 -18.73 -6.68
N SER A 444 23.50 -17.71 -6.40
CA SER A 444 24.75 -17.82 -5.63
C SER A 444 24.54 -18.33 -4.19
N TYR A 445 23.37 -18.12 -3.61
CA TYR A 445 23.06 -18.59 -2.27
C TYR A 445 22.76 -20.10 -2.22
N LEU A 446 22.35 -20.70 -3.34
CA LEU A 446 21.92 -22.09 -3.35
C LEU A 446 23.06 -23.03 -2.90
N ARG A 447 22.70 -24.01 -2.07
CA ARG A 447 23.63 -25.00 -1.46
C ARG A 447 24.70 -24.40 -0.53
N THR A 448 24.69 -23.10 -0.25
CA THR A 448 25.62 -22.51 0.73
C THR A 448 25.18 -22.81 2.16
N ARG A 449 26.13 -22.76 3.10
CA ARG A 449 25.86 -22.89 4.53
C ARG A 449 24.91 -21.80 5.02
N VAL A 450 25.14 -20.56 4.59
CA VAL A 450 24.35 -19.39 4.95
C VAL A 450 22.88 -19.59 4.56
N TYR A 451 22.63 -20.08 3.34
CA TYR A 451 21.27 -20.32 2.87
C TYR A 451 20.60 -21.49 3.60
N GLN A 452 21.30 -22.62 3.78
CA GLN A 452 20.74 -23.75 4.54
C GLN A 452 20.39 -23.36 5.97
N ASP A 453 21.27 -22.64 6.67
CA ASP A 453 21.02 -22.18 8.04
C ASP A 453 19.78 -21.27 8.10
N GLY A 454 19.64 -20.34 7.15
CA GLY A 454 18.46 -19.50 7.00
C GLY A 454 17.18 -20.31 6.75
N LEU A 455 17.19 -21.23 5.77
CA LEU A 455 16.06 -22.11 5.48
C LEU A 455 15.66 -22.96 6.69
N GLY A 456 16.64 -23.55 7.38
CA GLY A 456 16.41 -24.35 8.59
C GLY A 456 15.72 -23.53 9.68
N GLU A 457 16.24 -22.33 9.98
CA GLU A 457 15.65 -21.42 10.97
C GLU A 457 14.20 -21.04 10.62
N GLN A 458 13.90 -20.78 9.33
CA GLN A 458 12.55 -20.49 8.85
C GLN A 458 11.62 -21.70 8.98
N VAL A 459 12.06 -22.90 8.57
CA VAL A 459 11.27 -24.14 8.68
C VAL A 459 10.94 -24.46 10.14
N ILE A 460 11.91 -24.34 11.04
CA ILE A 460 11.74 -24.62 12.46
C ILE A 460 10.73 -23.65 13.09
N GLU A 461 10.83 -22.35 12.78
CA GLU A 461 9.85 -21.36 13.20
C GLU A 461 8.45 -21.69 12.67
N LEU A 462 8.30 -21.91 11.37
CA LEU A 462 6.99 -22.10 10.78
C LEU A 462 6.32 -23.39 11.26
N PHE A 463 7.07 -24.46 11.51
CA PHE A 463 6.52 -25.64 12.19
C PHE A 463 6.12 -25.35 13.63
N SER A 464 6.93 -24.58 14.36
CA SER A 464 6.63 -24.20 15.75
C SER A 464 5.33 -23.39 15.83
N GLU A 465 5.21 -22.37 14.95
CA GLU A 465 4.02 -21.53 14.81
C GLU A 465 2.81 -22.30 14.28
N TYR A 466 3.01 -23.33 13.46
CA TYR A 466 1.93 -24.20 12.99
C TYR A 466 1.38 -25.11 14.09
N PHE A 467 2.25 -25.81 14.82
CA PHE A 467 1.82 -26.76 15.84
C PHE A 467 1.28 -26.07 17.09
N VAL A 468 1.79 -24.88 17.44
CA VAL A 468 1.32 -24.18 18.65
C VAL A 468 -0.15 -23.78 18.57
N LEU A 469 -0.67 -23.50 17.37
CA LEU A 469 -2.11 -23.21 17.15
C LEU A 469 -3.00 -24.35 17.68
N TRP A 470 -2.53 -25.59 17.50
CA TRP A 470 -3.27 -26.79 17.84
C TRP A 470 -2.79 -27.43 19.15
N SER A 471 -1.91 -26.76 19.90
CA SER A 471 -1.25 -27.32 21.10
C SER A 471 -2.20 -27.78 22.20
N ARG A 472 -3.42 -27.26 22.23
CA ARG A 472 -4.47 -27.59 23.20
C ARG A 472 -5.52 -28.57 22.64
N ASN A 473 -5.46 -28.89 21.36
CA ASN A 473 -6.45 -29.73 20.70
C ASN A 473 -6.33 -31.19 21.17
N ILE A 474 -7.45 -31.83 21.48
CA ILE A 474 -7.49 -33.23 21.95
C ILE A 474 -6.88 -34.23 20.94
N ALA A 475 -6.90 -33.91 19.65
CA ALA A 475 -6.36 -34.72 18.56
C ALA A 475 -4.89 -34.40 18.21
N PHE A 476 -4.21 -33.58 19.02
CA PHE A 476 -2.82 -33.19 18.79
C PHE A 476 -1.85 -34.38 18.65
N PRO A 477 -1.95 -35.47 19.44
CA PRO A 477 -1.06 -36.62 19.29
C PRO A 477 -1.14 -37.26 17.90
N GLU A 478 -2.35 -37.52 17.41
CA GLU A 478 -2.60 -38.10 16.10
C GLU A 478 -2.25 -37.12 14.97
N PHE A 479 -2.55 -35.84 15.16
CA PHE A 479 -2.25 -34.77 14.21
C PHE A 479 -0.74 -34.57 13.99
N SER A 480 0.05 -34.60 15.06
CA SER A 480 1.49 -34.33 15.01
C SER A 480 2.33 -35.53 14.57
N LEU A 481 1.82 -36.75 14.77
CA LEU A 481 2.55 -38.00 14.53
C LEU A 481 3.14 -38.12 13.10
N PRO A 482 2.38 -37.90 11.99
CA PRO A 482 2.94 -38.05 10.64
C PRO A 482 4.13 -37.13 10.38
N VAL A 483 4.08 -35.91 10.91
CA VAL A 483 5.14 -34.91 10.76
C VAL A 483 6.33 -35.29 11.63
N VAL A 484 6.13 -35.69 12.88
CA VAL A 484 7.20 -36.17 13.76
C VAL A 484 7.97 -37.33 13.13
N VAL A 485 7.27 -38.30 12.54
CA VAL A 485 7.88 -39.42 11.82
C VAL A 485 8.72 -38.93 10.64
N ALA A 486 8.19 -38.02 9.82
CA ALA A 486 8.93 -37.45 8.69
C ALA A 486 10.18 -36.66 9.13
N LEU A 487 10.09 -35.87 10.20
CA LEU A 487 11.21 -35.11 10.75
C LEU A 487 12.30 -36.03 11.33
N LYS A 488 11.90 -37.08 12.08
CA LYS A 488 12.84 -38.10 12.58
C LYS A 488 13.54 -38.85 11.46
N ARG A 489 12.83 -39.16 10.38
CA ARG A 489 13.41 -39.76 9.17
C ARG A 489 14.45 -38.83 8.56
N TRP A 490 14.12 -37.55 8.38
CA TRP A 490 15.07 -36.56 7.85
C TRP A 490 16.31 -36.41 8.74
N LEU A 491 16.15 -36.39 10.08
CA LEU A 491 17.27 -36.35 11.03
C LEU A 491 18.19 -37.59 10.96
N LYS A 492 17.64 -38.76 10.62
CA LYS A 492 18.44 -39.97 10.37
C LYS A 492 19.19 -39.86 9.05
N ASP A 493 18.52 -39.40 7.99
CA ASP A 493 19.09 -39.27 6.66
C ASP A 493 20.16 -38.17 6.59
N SER A 494 19.98 -37.06 7.31
CA SER A 494 20.92 -35.93 7.34
C SER A 494 22.28 -36.29 7.96
N ARG A 495 22.34 -37.34 8.79
CA ARG A 495 23.56 -37.86 9.43
C ARG A 495 24.32 -38.89 8.59
N LYS A 496 23.80 -39.32 7.44
CA LYS A 496 24.47 -40.30 6.56
C LYS A 496 25.82 -39.77 6.08
N LYS A 497 26.87 -40.59 6.20
CA LYS A 497 28.27 -40.21 5.90
C LYS A 497 28.49 -39.80 4.43
N SER A 498 27.83 -40.44 3.47
CA SER A 498 28.06 -40.19 2.04
C SER A 498 27.14 -39.10 1.45
N SER A 499 25.86 -39.06 1.84
CA SER A 499 24.84 -38.25 1.16
C SER A 499 24.02 -37.31 2.06
N GLY A 500 24.30 -37.28 3.37
CA GLY A 500 23.55 -36.47 4.32
C GLY A 500 23.92 -34.98 4.29
N ASN A 501 22.98 -34.15 4.73
CA ASN A 501 23.16 -32.70 4.85
C ASN A 501 24.26 -32.28 5.83
N LYS A 502 24.52 -33.08 6.88
CA LYS A 502 25.62 -32.84 7.85
C LYS A 502 25.61 -31.46 8.54
N ASN A 503 24.53 -30.70 8.46
CA ASN A 503 24.40 -29.45 9.20
C ASN A 503 23.97 -29.72 10.65
N GLY A 504 24.95 -29.81 11.55
CA GLY A 504 24.71 -30.07 12.98
C GLY A 504 23.81 -29.04 13.67
N LYS A 505 23.83 -27.78 13.22
CA LYS A 505 22.99 -26.70 13.79
C LYS A 505 21.51 -26.96 13.51
N ILE A 506 21.15 -27.16 12.24
CA ILE A 506 19.78 -27.46 11.84
C ILE A 506 19.32 -28.79 12.44
N GLY A 507 20.19 -29.81 12.43
CA GLY A 507 19.90 -31.11 13.03
C GLY A 507 19.56 -31.00 14.52
N ALA A 508 20.34 -30.23 15.30
CA ALA A 508 20.09 -30.01 16.72
C ALA A 508 18.79 -29.25 16.97
N GLN A 509 18.54 -28.17 16.23
CA GLN A 509 17.32 -27.38 16.37
C GLN A 509 16.07 -28.17 15.99
N LEU A 510 16.13 -28.98 14.93
CA LEU A 510 15.01 -29.81 14.50
C LEU A 510 14.76 -30.97 15.48
N ALA A 511 15.82 -31.56 16.05
CA ALA A 511 15.68 -32.56 17.11
C ALA A 511 15.02 -31.97 18.37
N LEU A 512 15.39 -30.74 18.75
CA LEU A 512 14.75 -30.02 19.85
C LEU A 512 13.27 -29.75 19.55
N LEU A 513 12.93 -29.30 18.34
CA LEU A 513 11.53 -29.09 17.94
C LEU A 513 10.72 -30.39 18.05
N VAL A 514 11.24 -31.51 17.52
CA VAL A 514 10.61 -32.83 17.62
C VAL A 514 10.37 -33.20 19.09
N GLN A 515 11.37 -33.02 19.96
CA GLN A 515 11.25 -33.30 21.39
C GLN A 515 10.10 -32.49 22.03
N LYS A 516 9.94 -31.20 21.66
CA LYS A 516 8.89 -30.34 22.20
C LYS A 516 7.49 -30.69 21.66
N ILE A 517 7.38 -31.09 20.39
CA ILE A 517 6.13 -31.61 19.82
C ILE A 517 5.72 -32.89 20.55
N GLU A 518 6.64 -33.83 20.75
CA GLU A 518 6.36 -35.10 21.46
C GLU A 518 6.01 -34.88 22.93
N ALA A 519 6.67 -33.93 23.60
CA ALA A 519 6.31 -33.55 24.97
C ALA A 519 4.87 -32.99 25.04
N ASN A 520 4.45 -32.22 24.04
CA ASN A 520 3.09 -31.72 23.96
C ASN A 520 2.07 -32.83 23.66
N ALA A 521 2.42 -33.78 22.79
CA ALA A 521 1.58 -34.95 22.54
C ALA A 521 1.34 -35.74 23.83
N LYS A 522 2.40 -36.04 24.60
CA LYS A 522 2.28 -36.71 25.92
C LYS A 522 1.43 -35.91 26.90
N PHE A 523 1.63 -34.60 26.97
CA PHE A 523 0.82 -33.72 27.82
C PHE A 523 -0.68 -33.81 27.48
N ILE A 524 -1.02 -33.85 26.19
CA ILE A 524 -2.42 -33.97 25.75
C ILE A 524 -2.96 -35.38 26.02
N GLU A 525 -2.18 -36.43 25.82
CA GLU A 525 -2.55 -37.80 26.20
C GLU A 525 -2.85 -37.90 27.70
N ASP A 526 -1.99 -37.35 28.56
CA ASP A 526 -2.18 -37.35 30.01
C ASP A 526 -3.45 -36.60 30.46
N LYS A 527 -3.81 -35.52 29.75
CA LYS A 527 -5.05 -34.78 29.99
C LYS A 527 -6.26 -35.53 29.45
N ARG A 528 -6.16 -36.12 28.27
CA ARG A 528 -7.20 -36.93 27.62
C ARG A 528 -7.54 -38.18 28.43
N ASN A 529 -6.57 -38.80 29.08
CA ASN A 529 -6.79 -39.96 29.96
C ASN A 529 -7.65 -39.65 31.21
N ARG A 530 -7.83 -38.36 31.55
CA ARG A 530 -8.62 -37.90 32.70
C ARG A 530 -9.99 -37.38 32.31
N VAL A 531 -10.33 -37.47 31.03
CA VAL A 531 -11.61 -37.01 30.51
C VAL A 531 -12.69 -38.07 30.76
N GLU A 532 -13.85 -37.64 31.24
CA GLU A 532 -15.00 -38.51 31.53
C GLU A 532 -16.02 -38.55 30.38
N PHE A 533 -15.74 -37.87 29.26
CA PHE A 533 -16.66 -37.76 28.13
C PHE A 533 -16.24 -38.59 26.92
N ALA A 534 -17.25 -39.06 26.17
CA ALA A 534 -17.05 -39.82 24.96
C ALA A 534 -16.88 -38.90 23.72
N PRO A 535 -16.21 -39.36 22.64
CA PRO A 535 -15.97 -38.56 21.43
C PRO A 535 -17.24 -38.05 20.71
N ASN A 536 -18.40 -38.63 20.99
CA ASN A 536 -19.68 -38.18 20.44
C ASN A 536 -20.17 -36.87 21.08
N ASN A 537 -19.68 -36.49 22.26
CA ASN A 537 -20.03 -35.23 22.90
C ASN A 537 -19.16 -34.08 22.36
N ARG A 538 -19.55 -33.55 21.20
CA ARG A 538 -18.84 -32.46 20.50
C ARG A 538 -18.61 -31.23 21.37
N SER A 539 -19.61 -30.86 22.20
CA SER A 539 -19.51 -29.69 23.07
C SER A 539 -18.36 -29.79 24.08
N GLN A 540 -18.20 -30.97 24.70
CA GLN A 540 -17.15 -31.22 25.67
C GLN A 540 -15.79 -31.42 25.01
N VAL A 541 -15.76 -32.04 23.81
CA VAL A 541 -14.55 -32.13 22.97
C VAL A 541 -14.03 -30.74 22.59
N GLU A 542 -14.90 -29.83 22.16
CA GLU A 542 -14.54 -28.45 21.84
C GLU A 542 -14.18 -27.63 23.10
N ALA A 543 -14.67 -28.03 24.27
CA ALA A 543 -14.33 -27.37 25.54
C ALA A 543 -12.99 -27.86 26.12
N PHE A 544 -12.42 -28.95 25.58
CA PHE A 544 -11.17 -29.52 26.06
C PHE A 544 -10.04 -28.49 26.07
N LEU A 545 -9.52 -28.20 27.26
CA LEU A 545 -8.43 -27.24 27.51
C LEU A 545 -8.68 -25.83 26.93
N ARG A 546 -9.93 -25.44 26.71
CA ARG A 546 -10.28 -24.11 26.18
C ARG A 546 -9.82 -22.98 27.11
N ASP A 547 -9.94 -23.18 28.42
CA ASP A 547 -9.56 -22.21 29.45
C ASP A 547 -8.08 -22.33 29.87
N PHE A 548 -7.37 -23.32 29.34
CA PHE A 548 -5.95 -23.48 29.62
C PHE A 548 -5.13 -22.54 28.72
N GLU A 549 -4.26 -21.74 29.34
CA GLU A 549 -3.32 -20.87 28.63
C GLU A 549 -2.38 -21.71 27.75
N TRP A 550 -2.35 -21.42 26.44
CA TRP A 550 -1.54 -22.17 25.49
C TRP A 550 -0.04 -22.01 25.78
N GLU A 551 0.39 -20.89 26.37
CA GLU A 551 1.77 -20.62 26.76
C GLU A 551 2.29 -21.59 27.83
N LYS A 552 1.39 -22.13 28.66
CA LYS A 552 1.74 -23.10 29.71
C LYS A 552 1.90 -24.53 29.19
N THR A 553 1.57 -24.77 27.91
CA THR A 553 1.82 -26.08 27.29
C THR A 553 3.32 -26.29 27.04
N PRO A 554 3.82 -27.54 27.01
CA PRO A 554 5.24 -27.80 26.74
C PRO A 554 5.75 -27.18 25.43
N LEU A 555 4.91 -27.19 24.37
CA LEU A 555 5.24 -26.55 23.10
C LEU A 555 5.07 -25.04 23.17
N GLY A 556 4.01 -24.53 23.81
CA GLY A 556 3.76 -23.10 23.95
C GLY A 556 4.90 -22.36 24.64
N ALA A 557 5.41 -22.90 25.76
CA ALA A 557 6.54 -22.31 26.48
C ALA A 557 7.81 -22.23 25.60
N PHE A 558 8.05 -23.25 24.78
CA PHE A 558 9.13 -23.25 23.80
C PHE A 558 8.96 -22.16 22.73
N VAL A 559 7.75 -22.04 22.16
CA VAL A 559 7.46 -21.02 21.13
C VAL A 559 7.57 -19.61 21.68
N VAL A 560 7.12 -19.36 22.92
CA VAL A 560 7.28 -18.05 23.58
C VAL A 560 8.77 -17.69 23.71
N GLY A 561 9.61 -18.62 24.17
CA GLY A 561 11.06 -18.41 24.23
C GLY A 561 11.66 -18.17 22.84
N GLN A 562 11.25 -18.94 21.84
CA GLN A 562 11.70 -18.79 20.46
C GLN A 562 11.32 -17.42 19.87
N ARG A 563 10.10 -16.92 20.13
CA ARG A 563 9.66 -15.58 19.68
C ARG A 563 10.50 -14.48 20.29
N LYS A 564 10.81 -14.55 21.59
CA LYS A 564 11.68 -13.58 22.28
C LYS A 564 13.09 -13.55 21.68
N LEU A 565 13.73 -14.71 21.59
CA LEU A 565 15.07 -14.85 21.00
C LEU A 565 15.13 -14.28 19.57
N ARG A 566 14.07 -14.51 18.77
CA ARG A 566 13.98 -13.97 17.41
C ARG A 566 13.75 -12.47 17.38
N ALA A 567 12.94 -11.93 18.28
CA ALA A 567 12.75 -10.49 18.39
C ALA A 567 14.06 -9.79 18.75
N GLU A 568 14.83 -10.34 19.69
CA GLU A 568 16.17 -9.88 20.05
C GLU A 568 17.15 -9.98 18.88
N LYS A 569 17.21 -11.14 18.20
CA LYS A 569 18.07 -11.31 17.01
C LYS A 569 17.73 -10.32 15.90
N ARG A 570 16.44 -10.02 15.68
CA ARG A 570 16.02 -9.00 14.71
C ARG A 570 16.45 -7.60 15.11
N LYS A 571 16.29 -7.23 16.38
CA LYS A 571 16.75 -5.93 16.90
C LYS A 571 18.26 -5.77 16.73
N MET A 572 19.05 -6.77 17.14
CA MET A 572 20.50 -6.75 16.96
C MET A 572 20.91 -6.64 15.49
N MET A 573 20.25 -7.36 14.57
CA MET A 573 20.54 -7.23 13.13
C MET A 573 20.14 -5.86 12.57
N GLU A 574 19.05 -5.26 13.08
CA GLU A 574 18.63 -3.92 12.68
C GLU A 574 19.59 -2.84 13.20
N GLU A 575 20.03 -2.95 14.45
CA GLU A 575 21.02 -2.06 15.07
C GLU A 575 22.37 -2.14 14.36
N ALA A 576 22.88 -3.35 14.11
CA ALA A 576 24.12 -3.55 13.37
C ALA A 576 24.05 -2.95 11.95
N ARG A 577 22.89 -3.09 11.27
CA ARG A 577 22.70 -2.48 9.95
C ARG A 577 22.64 -0.95 10.02
N LYS A 578 21.96 -0.38 11.01
CA LYS A 578 21.91 1.07 11.22
C LYS A 578 23.31 1.64 11.50
N GLU A 579 24.14 0.90 12.22
CA GLU A 579 25.54 1.26 12.45
C GLU A 579 26.36 1.19 11.15
N ASP A 580 26.24 0.10 10.36
CA ASP A 580 26.90 -0.03 9.06
C ASP A 580 26.46 1.08 8.07
N GLU A 581 25.17 1.42 8.03
CA GLU A 581 24.64 2.52 7.22
C GLU A 581 25.16 3.88 7.69
N ARG A 582 25.36 4.06 9.00
CA ARG A 582 25.93 5.29 9.55
C ARG A 582 27.40 5.42 9.18
N LYS A 583 28.19 4.35 9.36
CA LYS A 583 29.61 4.32 8.96
C LYS A 583 29.79 4.60 7.48
N ARG A 584 28.98 3.97 6.63
CA ARG A 584 29.03 4.22 5.19
C ARG A 584 28.72 5.68 4.84
N LYS A 585 27.78 6.31 5.53
CA LYS A 585 27.49 7.74 5.32
C LYS A 585 28.61 8.64 5.83
N GLU A 586 29.21 8.30 6.96
CA GLU A 586 30.39 8.97 7.50
C GLU A 586 31.56 8.87 6.50
N GLU A 587 31.82 7.68 5.93
CA GLU A 587 32.82 7.45 4.88
C GLU A 587 32.50 8.23 3.59
N GLU A 588 31.25 8.21 3.11
CA GLU A 588 30.82 8.98 1.93
C GLU A 588 30.91 10.51 2.17
N GLU A 589 30.73 10.99 3.41
CA GLU A 589 30.88 12.40 3.78
C GLU A 589 32.35 12.79 3.89
N GLU A 590 33.20 11.94 4.48
CA GLU A 590 34.66 12.09 4.52
C GLU A 590 35.26 12.11 3.11
N GLU A 591 34.83 11.22 2.20
CA GLU A 591 35.27 11.22 0.80
C GLU A 591 34.83 12.50 0.05
N ARG A 592 33.65 13.04 0.36
CA ARG A 592 33.18 14.30 -0.23
C ARG A 592 33.94 15.52 0.30
N LEU A 593 34.29 15.52 1.58
CA LEU A 593 35.10 16.57 2.20
C LEU A 593 36.55 16.52 1.69
N GLY A 594 37.13 15.32 1.54
CA GLY A 594 38.48 15.15 0.97
C GLY A 594 38.57 15.62 -0.49
N LYS A 595 37.55 15.36 -1.31
CA LYS A 595 37.48 15.88 -2.70
C LYS A 595 37.30 17.40 -2.79
N GLN A 596 36.70 18.03 -1.77
CA GLN A 596 36.61 19.49 -1.71
C GLN A 596 37.93 20.13 -1.27
N GLU A 597 38.73 19.46 -0.43
CA GLU A 597 40.06 19.93 -0.06
C GLU A 597 41.06 19.80 -1.22
N ASP A 598 40.95 18.77 -2.07
CA ASP A 598 41.79 18.61 -3.27
C ASP A 598 41.43 19.61 -4.40
N GLU A 599 40.19 20.11 -4.47
CA GLU A 599 39.77 21.14 -5.45
C GLU A 599 40.14 22.58 -5.03
N GLU A 600 40.45 22.84 -3.75
CA GLU A 600 40.89 24.16 -3.28
C GLU A 600 42.42 24.38 -3.44
N ASP A 601 43.25 23.33 -3.50
CA ASP A 601 44.71 23.43 -3.61
C ASP A 601 45.24 23.48 -5.07
N ASP A 602 44.38 23.27 -6.07
CA ASP A 602 44.73 23.28 -7.51
C ASP A 602 44.23 24.55 -8.24
N SER A 603 43.87 25.60 -7.50
CA SER A 603 43.29 26.86 -8.03
C SER A 603 44.26 28.05 -8.12
N GLU A 604 45.57 27.81 -8.13
CA GLU A 604 46.58 28.82 -8.50
C GLU A 604 47.62 28.24 -9.48
N GLU A 605 47.32 28.19 -10.79
CA GLU A 605 48.22 28.66 -11.87
C GLU A 605 47.63 28.45 -13.30
N GLU A 606 47.22 29.58 -13.89
CA GLU A 606 47.27 30.04 -15.30
C GLU A 606 46.64 29.26 -16.49
N ASP A 607 45.78 30.02 -17.21
CA ASP A 607 45.29 29.89 -18.58
C ASP A 607 46.38 29.53 -19.63
N HIS A 608 46.07 28.58 -20.54
CA HIS A 608 46.14 28.84 -21.99
C HIS A 608 45.42 27.76 -22.83
N ASP A 609 44.61 28.23 -23.79
CA ASP A 609 43.96 27.51 -24.90
C ASP A 609 44.86 26.48 -25.62
N ASP A 610 44.30 25.32 -25.99
CA ASP A 610 44.19 24.93 -27.41
C ASP A 610 43.20 23.77 -27.65
N LEU A 611 42.38 23.96 -28.70
CA LEU A 611 41.39 23.04 -29.27
C LEU A 611 42.06 21.94 -30.11
N ALA A 612 41.65 20.68 -29.95
CA ALA A 612 41.58 19.71 -31.06
C ALA A 612 40.70 18.49 -30.70
N GLU A 613 39.79 18.18 -31.62
CA GLU A 613 38.93 17.00 -31.72
C GLU A 613 39.75 15.69 -31.89
N ASP A 614 39.32 14.58 -31.28
CA ASP A 614 38.81 13.40 -32.01
C ASP A 614 38.39 12.24 -31.06
N ASP A 615 37.23 11.68 -31.42
CA ASP A 615 36.63 10.33 -31.33
C ASP A 615 37.05 9.23 -30.33
N ASP A 616 36.03 8.39 -30.05
CA ASP A 616 36.01 7.01 -29.54
C ASP A 616 36.19 6.80 -28.01
N GLU A 617 35.41 6.00 -27.26
CA GLU A 617 34.67 4.76 -27.55
C GLU A 617 33.63 4.51 -26.42
N GLU A 618 32.37 4.16 -26.77
CA GLU A 618 31.35 3.63 -25.87
C GLU A 618 31.47 2.09 -25.80
N GLU A 619 31.82 1.53 -24.64
CA GLU A 619 31.79 0.07 -24.41
C GLU A 619 30.38 -0.38 -23.93
N GLU A 620 29.61 -0.95 -24.84
CA GLU A 620 28.46 -1.83 -24.54
C GLU A 620 28.96 -3.28 -24.33
N GLU A 621 28.83 -3.81 -23.11
CA GLU A 621 29.08 -5.23 -22.83
C GLU A 621 27.87 -6.11 -23.25
N GLU A 622 27.95 -6.73 -24.43
CA GLU A 622 27.17 -7.94 -24.79
C GLU A 622 27.94 -9.22 -24.39
N GLU A 623 27.44 -9.96 -23.39
CA GLU A 623 27.90 -11.33 -23.09
C GLU A 623 27.34 -12.32 -24.13
N GLY A 624 28.16 -12.65 -25.13
CA GLY A 624 27.98 -13.77 -26.05
C GLY A 624 28.33 -15.12 -25.40
N SER A 625 27.42 -16.09 -25.54
CA SER A 625 27.64 -17.49 -25.23
C SER A 625 28.33 -18.21 -26.39
N ASP A 626 29.38 -18.97 -26.13
CA ASP A 626 29.76 -20.12 -26.95
C ASP A 626 30.36 -21.21 -26.05
N GLU A 627 29.73 -22.39 -26.07
CA GLU A 627 30.41 -23.67 -25.83
C GLU A 627 30.04 -24.58 -26.99
N GLU A 628 31.10 -24.99 -27.69
CA GLU A 628 31.16 -25.70 -28.96
C GLU A 628 30.71 -27.16 -28.85
N GLU A 629 30.00 -27.62 -29.89
CA GLU A 629 29.84 -29.04 -30.23
C GLU A 629 31.00 -29.45 -31.15
N GLU A 630 31.84 -30.40 -30.72
CA GLU A 630 32.68 -31.17 -31.64
C GLU A 630 32.09 -32.58 -31.83
N GLU A 631 31.78 -32.88 -33.08
CA GLU A 631 31.48 -34.21 -33.61
C GLU A 631 32.75 -35.10 -33.58
N SER A 632 32.56 -36.38 -33.30
CA SER A 632 33.45 -37.43 -33.81
C SER A 632 32.61 -38.59 -34.33
N ASP A 633 32.54 -38.69 -35.66
CA ASP A 633 32.29 -39.93 -36.39
C ASP A 633 33.40 -40.94 -36.10
N ASP A 634 33.05 -42.23 -35.97
CA ASP A 634 33.71 -43.32 -36.70
C ASP A 634 32.97 -44.67 -36.50
N GLU A 635 32.71 -45.31 -37.65
CA GLU A 635 32.35 -46.71 -37.99
C GLU A 635 30.97 -47.33 -37.66
#